data_AF-A0A817BJ05-F1
#
_entry.id   AF-A0A817BJ05-F1
#
_cell.length_a   1.000
_cell.length_b   1.000
_cell.length_c   1.000
_cell.angle_alpha   90.00
_cell.angle_beta   90.00
_cell.angle_gamma   90.00
#
_symmetry.space_group_name_H-M   'P 1'
#
loop_
_entity.id
_entity.type
_entity.pdbx_description
1 polymer ?
#
loop_
_entity_poly.entity_id
_entity_poly.type
_entity_poly.pdbx_seq_one_letter_code
_entity_poly.pdbx_strand_id
1 'polypeptide(L)'
;MGIPGFFKWLTNKDNYPNIKRFCIEDEPSYDEYGVYQPLDETKKNPNNIEFDNLYLDMNEIIYASARSSNDSETKNEDDIILSIFNCIDRIFSIVRPRKLLYMAIDGVAPRAKLNNQRTKRFLQAKDTIEKNKQIERRKHEILANGGLLPKDHNQKEQIKPFDENCITPGTPFMSKLSDCLLYYIYNRMNKNPAWQSIIVIFSNANEPGEGEHKIIDFIRRQCQQPDYNKNTHHVLYGTDADLIILGLALSECPVTIIRDEFRPTEPRPCEICRLFGHDMTTCKGITKEKKGQHNELLSHKVNYVKTKYIFVDLSLLRDELYQSLEADKQLSFTWDRKNFLDDWIFICLLVGNDFLPNLPSCEIHEDVIKLLMNIYKENVFKSKCYLTQNGMLNLTQVEIFLRDFGKMEERIFKNRHEINQQKELEQNLNQPTSNRIFSIDKFKHELVPKGAPLLPFIPKWAQKHSSPLDNNSTSIVMHPDRTQDADSSTTSSSISLLKNQSYNETKQKLSDLSLITNQQIEDNTSDDNVRLWEDDWHEQYYTKKFDVDQMNLEEFSLQVAQEYGQGLRWIFQYYSQGVPSWDWYYPYHYAPFATDFSKIKIISYYFNEDSKPFKPLEQLISIIPLQCSKEYLPNEWYSLISKEDSQIIDFYPLNFNTDLNGKRFESQRIALIPFVDEKRLHRVLENHYSLLTSEEEERNKPENARLFIHSKHSYYSRLKKELHANNGRKAIHENSLNITKIIGICGYIWQDSNDDKIIPVNKTVKAPISNYDKIINNQVMCVQYCN
;
A
#
# COMPACT_ATOMS: atom_id res chain seq x y z
N MET A 1 -6.37 6.44 1.72
CA MET A 1 -6.74 6.05 0.32
C MET A 1 -6.04 4.75 -0.08
N GLY A 2 -6.33 4.19 -1.26
CA GLY A 2 -5.59 3.05 -1.82
C GLY A 2 -4.89 3.42 -3.13
N ILE A 3 -3.60 3.10 -3.26
CA ILE A 3 -2.71 3.52 -4.36
C ILE A 3 -3.31 3.23 -5.76
N PRO A 4 -3.79 2.01 -6.08
CA PRO A 4 -4.40 1.75 -7.39
C PRO A 4 -5.72 2.50 -7.60
N GLY A 5 -6.42 2.89 -6.53
CA GLY A 5 -7.68 3.60 -6.59
C GLY A 5 -7.52 5.05 -7.04
N PHE A 6 -6.60 5.79 -6.41
CA PHE A 6 -6.34 7.19 -6.79
C PHE A 6 -5.73 7.28 -8.19
N PHE A 7 -4.72 6.47 -8.50
CA PHE A 7 -4.10 6.48 -9.84
C PHE A 7 -5.09 6.09 -10.94
N LYS A 8 -5.92 5.06 -10.73
CA LYS A 8 -6.97 4.65 -11.68
C LYS A 8 -8.06 5.71 -11.85
N TRP A 9 -8.43 6.44 -10.80
CA TRP A 9 -9.33 7.58 -10.92
C TRP A 9 -8.68 8.69 -11.75
N LEU A 10 -7.44 9.07 -11.43
CA LEU A 10 -6.70 10.14 -12.10
C LEU A 10 -6.56 9.88 -13.61
N THR A 11 -6.07 8.69 -14.00
CA THR A 11 -5.90 8.31 -15.42
C THR A 11 -7.16 7.73 -16.06
N ASN A 12 -8.34 7.92 -15.48
CA ASN A 12 -9.58 7.52 -16.13
C ASN A 12 -9.84 8.42 -17.37
N LYS A 13 -10.54 7.87 -18.37
CA LYS A 13 -10.87 8.59 -19.61
C LYS A 13 -11.65 9.89 -19.38
N ASP A 14 -12.44 9.92 -18.31
CA ASP A 14 -13.32 11.03 -17.95
C ASP A 14 -12.64 12.09 -17.06
N ASN A 15 -11.36 11.88 -16.72
CA ASN A 15 -10.55 12.76 -15.87
C ASN A 15 -9.28 13.22 -16.63
N TYR A 16 -8.10 12.64 -16.37
CA TYR A 16 -6.80 13.10 -16.92
C TYR A 16 -6.05 11.97 -17.67
N PRO A 17 -6.53 11.51 -18.84
CA PRO A 17 -5.93 10.37 -19.53
C PRO A 17 -4.58 10.68 -20.21
N ASN A 18 -4.32 11.95 -20.58
CA ASN A 18 -3.18 12.34 -21.42
C ASN A 18 -1.84 12.35 -20.65
N ILE A 19 -1.88 12.45 -19.32
CA ILE A 19 -0.69 12.52 -18.46
C ILE A 19 0.16 11.23 -18.54
N LYS A 20 -0.42 10.13 -19.00
CA LYS A 20 0.21 8.79 -19.06
C LYS A 20 0.71 8.46 -20.46
N ARG A 21 1.98 8.07 -20.57
CA ARG A 21 2.60 7.50 -21.80
C ARG A 21 3.44 6.26 -21.48
N PHE A 22 3.51 5.31 -22.41
CA PHE A 22 4.42 4.15 -22.27
C PHE A 22 5.88 4.58 -22.47
N CYS A 23 6.79 3.99 -21.69
CA CYS A 23 8.22 4.14 -21.91
C CYS A 23 8.67 3.32 -23.14
N ILE A 24 9.60 3.88 -23.89
CA ILE A 24 10.38 3.21 -24.93
C ILE A 24 11.68 2.71 -24.29
N GLU A 25 11.98 1.43 -24.47
CA GLU A 25 13.20 0.77 -24.00
C GLU A 25 14.03 0.36 -25.23
N ASP A 26 15.32 0.67 -25.25
CA ASP A 26 16.25 0.05 -26.21
C ASP A 26 16.52 -1.40 -25.75
N GLU A 27 16.53 -2.36 -26.68
CA GLU A 27 16.88 -3.76 -26.36
C GLU A 27 18.37 -4.02 -26.60
N PRO A 28 19.06 -4.84 -25.77
CA PRO A 28 20.47 -5.12 -25.95
C PRO A 28 20.76 -5.83 -27.27
N SER A 29 21.69 -5.28 -28.05
CA SER A 29 22.13 -5.86 -29.32
C SER A 29 23.19 -6.94 -29.13
N TYR A 30 23.18 -7.93 -30.00
CA TYR A 30 24.26 -8.91 -30.16
C TYR A 30 24.96 -8.66 -31.49
N ASP A 31 26.26 -8.90 -31.56
CA ASP A 31 27.00 -8.81 -32.83
C ASP A 31 26.85 -10.06 -33.71
N GLU A 32 27.49 -10.05 -34.89
CA GLU A 32 27.45 -11.15 -35.86
C GLU A 32 28.07 -12.47 -35.34
N TYR A 33 28.78 -12.43 -34.21
CA TYR A 33 29.34 -13.60 -33.53
C TYR A 33 28.52 -14.02 -32.30
N GLY A 34 27.41 -13.32 -32.00
CA GLY A 34 26.58 -13.56 -30.83
C GLY A 34 27.14 -12.97 -29.53
N VAL A 35 28.12 -12.07 -29.59
CA VAL A 35 28.65 -11.40 -28.39
C VAL A 35 27.67 -10.30 -27.97
N TYR A 36 27.31 -10.31 -26.69
CA TYR A 36 26.46 -9.29 -26.06
C TYR A 36 27.14 -7.92 -26.10
N GLN A 37 26.48 -6.93 -26.71
CA GLN A 37 26.88 -5.53 -26.63
C GLN A 37 26.01 -4.79 -25.59
N PRO A 38 26.61 -4.15 -24.57
CA PRO A 38 25.85 -3.40 -23.58
C PRO A 38 25.19 -2.16 -24.19
N LEU A 39 24.06 -1.75 -23.63
CA LEU A 39 23.36 -0.52 -24.02
C LEU A 39 24.26 0.70 -23.78
N ASP A 40 24.38 1.54 -24.80
CA ASP A 40 25.12 2.80 -24.73
C ASP A 40 24.18 3.93 -24.28
N GLU A 41 24.06 4.05 -22.97
CA GLU A 41 23.22 5.04 -22.27
C GLU A 41 23.73 6.48 -22.43
N THR A 42 24.92 6.70 -23.00
CA THR A 42 25.42 8.04 -23.32
C THR A 42 24.73 8.64 -24.55
N LYS A 43 24.11 7.80 -25.39
CA LYS A 43 23.26 8.24 -26.51
C LYS A 43 22.01 8.94 -26.01
N LYS A 44 21.40 9.74 -26.90
CA LYS A 44 20.11 10.39 -26.67
C LYS A 44 19.06 9.38 -26.18
N ASN A 45 18.12 9.85 -25.37
CA ASN A 45 17.06 9.01 -24.83
C ASN A 45 16.02 8.65 -25.93
N PRO A 46 15.68 7.36 -26.14
CA PRO A 46 14.73 6.94 -27.17
C PRO A 46 13.31 7.47 -26.96
N ASN A 47 12.99 7.95 -25.76
CA ASN A 47 11.70 8.59 -25.43
C ASN A 47 11.56 10.02 -25.99
N ASN A 48 12.56 10.54 -26.70
CA ASN A 48 12.63 11.90 -27.24
C ASN A 48 12.60 13.03 -26.17
N ILE A 49 12.84 12.67 -24.91
CA ILE A 49 12.94 13.58 -23.76
C ILE A 49 14.21 13.22 -23.00
N GLU A 50 15.08 14.20 -22.74
CA GLU A 50 16.25 14.04 -21.89
C GLU A 50 15.89 14.43 -20.44
N PHE A 51 16.38 13.66 -19.47
CA PHE A 51 16.08 13.87 -18.06
C PHE A 51 17.37 14.20 -17.30
N ASP A 52 17.31 15.17 -16.38
CA ASP A 52 18.49 15.61 -15.65
C ASP A 52 18.78 14.73 -14.43
N ASN A 53 17.76 14.55 -13.61
CA ASN A 53 17.89 13.97 -12.28
C ASN A 53 16.91 12.79 -12.13
N LEU A 54 17.43 11.60 -11.85
CA LEU A 54 16.65 10.42 -11.50
C LEU A 54 16.68 10.23 -9.97
N TYR A 55 15.51 9.99 -9.38
CA TYR A 55 15.33 9.74 -7.96
C TYR A 55 14.64 8.38 -7.81
N LEU A 56 15.27 7.46 -7.08
CA LEU A 56 14.74 6.12 -6.84
C LEU A 56 14.30 5.99 -5.39
N ASP A 57 12.99 5.82 -5.19
CA ASP A 57 12.52 5.13 -3.99
C ASP A 57 12.98 3.68 -4.08
N MET A 58 13.87 3.28 -3.17
CA MET A 58 14.46 1.95 -3.16
C MET A 58 13.52 0.92 -2.56
N ASN A 59 12.58 1.30 -1.68
CA ASN A 59 11.69 0.35 -1.02
C ASN A 59 10.72 -0.28 -2.02
N GLU A 60 10.20 0.51 -2.95
CA GLU A 60 9.43 0.00 -4.09
C GLU A 60 10.23 -0.98 -4.96
N ILE A 61 11.52 -0.69 -5.23
CA ILE A 61 12.40 -1.61 -5.96
C ILE A 61 12.64 -2.91 -5.16
N ILE A 62 12.81 -2.83 -3.84
CA ILE A 62 13.03 -3.99 -2.96
C ILE A 62 11.79 -4.90 -2.94
N TYR A 63 10.60 -4.35 -2.67
CA TYR A 63 9.35 -5.12 -2.66
C TYR A 63 9.05 -5.73 -4.04
N ALA A 64 9.23 -4.98 -5.14
CA ALA A 64 9.07 -5.51 -6.49
C ALA A 64 10.07 -6.66 -6.76
N SER A 65 11.34 -6.51 -6.36
CA SER A 65 12.39 -7.50 -6.57
C SER A 65 12.15 -8.81 -5.81
N ALA A 66 11.70 -8.73 -4.55
CA ALA A 66 11.29 -9.89 -3.75
C ALA A 66 10.09 -10.63 -4.38
N ARG A 67 9.10 -9.89 -4.89
CA ARG A 67 7.86 -10.43 -5.47
C ARG A 67 7.96 -10.87 -6.94
N SER A 68 9.02 -10.48 -7.65
CA SER A 68 9.19 -10.60 -9.11
C SER A 68 9.24 -12.02 -9.72
N SER A 69 9.09 -13.09 -8.92
CA SER A 69 9.29 -14.47 -9.35
C SER A 69 8.23 -15.41 -8.80
N ASN A 70 7.64 -16.24 -9.67
CA ASN A 70 6.79 -17.38 -9.26
C ASN A 70 7.56 -18.43 -8.42
N ASP A 71 8.90 -18.37 -8.43
CA ASP A 71 9.83 -19.14 -7.57
C ASP A 71 10.29 -18.31 -6.34
N SER A 72 9.40 -17.51 -5.73
CA SER A 72 9.70 -16.73 -4.51
C SER A 72 10.06 -17.58 -3.27
N GLU A 73 10.00 -18.90 -3.38
CA GLU A 73 10.40 -19.86 -2.35
C GLU A 73 11.79 -20.48 -2.58
N THR A 74 12.45 -20.16 -3.71
CA THR A 74 13.83 -20.62 -3.99
C THR A 74 14.86 -19.50 -4.01
N LYS A 75 14.45 -18.23 -4.10
CA LYS A 75 15.37 -17.08 -4.00
C LYS A 75 15.95 -16.97 -2.59
N ASN A 76 17.27 -16.85 -2.51
CA ASN A 76 17.96 -16.37 -1.32
C ASN A 76 18.08 -14.82 -1.32
N GLU A 77 18.64 -14.23 -0.26
CA GLU A 77 18.84 -12.77 -0.17
C GLU A 77 19.69 -12.20 -1.32
N ASP A 78 20.74 -12.91 -1.72
CA ASP A 78 21.65 -12.46 -2.77
C ASP A 78 20.89 -12.40 -4.11
N ASP A 79 20.05 -13.39 -4.43
CA ASP A 79 19.19 -13.36 -5.63
C ASP A 79 18.24 -12.15 -5.67
N ILE A 80 17.75 -11.72 -4.50
CA ILE A 80 16.90 -10.53 -4.36
C ILE A 80 17.74 -9.26 -4.56
N ILE A 81 18.94 -9.19 -4.00
CA ILE A 81 19.88 -8.07 -4.20
C ILE A 81 20.31 -7.96 -5.68
N LEU A 82 20.54 -9.09 -6.36
CA LEU A 82 20.80 -9.13 -7.81
C LEU A 82 19.57 -8.71 -8.63
N SER A 83 18.37 -9.06 -8.18
CA SER A 83 17.12 -8.58 -8.78
C SER A 83 16.99 -7.04 -8.65
N ILE A 84 17.35 -6.48 -7.49
CA ILE A 84 17.39 -5.03 -7.24
C ILE A 84 18.38 -4.33 -8.18
N PHE A 85 19.61 -4.85 -8.31
CA PHE A 85 20.62 -4.29 -9.22
C PHE A 85 20.12 -4.22 -10.67
N ASN A 86 19.55 -5.32 -11.17
CA ASN A 86 19.00 -5.40 -12.53
C ASN A 86 17.80 -4.46 -12.73
N CYS A 87 17.01 -4.20 -11.69
CA CYS A 87 15.91 -3.24 -11.73
C CYS A 87 16.43 -1.80 -11.82
N ILE A 88 17.42 -1.43 -10.99
CA ILE A 88 18.07 -0.10 -11.04
C ILE A 88 18.68 0.14 -12.43
N ASP A 89 19.43 -0.81 -12.98
CA ASP A 89 20.02 -0.71 -14.33
C ASP A 89 18.96 -0.51 -15.41
N ARG A 90 17.83 -1.22 -15.31
CA ARG A 90 16.74 -1.08 -16.28
C ARG A 90 16.05 0.29 -16.19
N ILE A 91 15.78 0.80 -14.99
CA ILE A 91 15.22 2.15 -14.81
C ILE A 91 16.22 3.21 -15.29
N PHE A 92 17.51 3.04 -15.00
CA PHE A 92 18.59 3.92 -15.46
C PHE A 92 18.70 3.95 -16.99
N SER A 93 18.66 2.80 -17.67
CA SER A 93 18.79 2.73 -19.14
C SER A 93 17.59 3.34 -19.90
N ILE A 94 16.42 3.44 -19.25
CA ILE A 94 15.21 4.10 -19.75
C ILE A 94 15.24 5.61 -19.54
N VAL A 95 15.70 6.07 -18.37
CA VAL A 95 15.68 7.50 -18.00
C VAL A 95 16.94 8.23 -18.47
N ARG A 96 18.11 7.59 -18.39
CA ARG A 96 19.43 8.13 -18.75
C ARG A 96 19.70 9.50 -18.12
N PRO A 97 19.67 9.63 -16.77
CA PRO A 97 19.87 10.91 -16.09
C PRO A 97 21.19 11.57 -16.50
N ARG A 98 21.16 12.89 -16.75
CA ARG A 98 22.31 13.64 -17.28
C ARG A 98 23.11 14.43 -16.23
N LYS A 99 22.64 14.51 -14.98
CA LYS A 99 23.31 15.24 -13.88
C LYS A 99 23.37 14.45 -12.58
N LEU A 100 22.26 13.85 -12.16
CA LEU A 100 22.12 13.26 -10.82
C LEU A 100 21.38 11.91 -10.85
N LEU A 101 21.88 10.96 -10.06
CA LEU A 101 21.10 9.85 -9.53
C LEU A 101 21.02 9.98 -8.00
N TYR A 102 19.80 10.03 -7.45
CA TYR A 102 19.55 9.96 -6.01
C TYR A 102 18.87 8.62 -5.71
N MET A 103 19.38 7.89 -4.72
CA MET A 103 18.85 6.60 -4.28
C MET A 103 18.49 6.68 -2.81
N ALA A 104 17.22 6.49 -2.47
CA ALA A 104 16.71 6.63 -1.10
C ALA A 104 16.07 5.33 -0.60
N ILE A 105 16.64 4.74 0.44
CA ILE A 105 15.99 3.68 1.23
C ILE A 105 15.17 4.35 2.34
N ASP A 106 14.02 3.78 2.72
CA ASP A 106 13.32 4.20 3.94
C ASP A 106 14.26 4.12 5.14
N GLY A 107 14.38 5.24 5.84
CA GLY A 107 14.94 5.30 7.18
C GLY A 107 13.86 5.22 8.24
N VAL A 108 14.19 5.65 9.46
CA VAL A 108 13.19 5.74 10.53
C VAL A 108 12.14 6.79 10.19
N ALA A 109 10.86 6.41 10.19
CA ALA A 109 9.74 7.26 9.84
C ALA A 109 9.11 7.96 11.08
N PRO A 110 8.32 9.04 10.91
CA PRO A 110 7.65 9.70 12.03
C PRO A 110 6.61 8.81 12.73
N ARG A 111 6.38 9.05 14.03
CA ARG A 111 5.50 8.23 14.90
C ARG A 111 4.10 7.98 14.32
N ALA A 112 3.54 8.95 13.59
CA ALA A 112 2.30 8.81 12.83
C ALA A 112 2.36 7.66 11.78
N LYS A 113 3.41 7.59 10.94
CA LYS A 113 3.61 6.49 9.98
C LYS A 113 3.84 5.16 10.69
N LEU A 114 4.56 5.17 11.83
CA LEU A 114 4.89 3.94 12.58
C LEU A 114 3.64 3.18 13.05
N ASN A 115 2.57 3.89 13.46
CA ASN A 115 1.30 3.25 13.83
C ASN A 115 0.65 2.51 12.65
N ASN A 116 0.74 3.08 11.45
CA ASN A 116 0.23 2.46 10.23
C ASN A 116 1.10 1.28 9.78
N GLN A 117 2.43 1.44 9.77
CA GLN A 117 3.38 0.34 9.50
C GLN A 117 3.13 -0.84 10.45
N ARG A 118 3.02 -0.59 11.76
CA ARG A 118 2.71 -1.59 12.78
C ARG A 118 1.37 -2.29 12.52
N THR A 119 0.32 -1.54 12.22
CA THR A 119 -0.99 -2.10 11.83
C THR A 119 -0.86 -3.01 10.62
N LYS A 120 -0.24 -2.55 9.52
CA LYS A 120 0.02 -3.34 8.30
C LYS A 120 0.80 -4.63 8.62
N ARG A 121 1.80 -4.57 9.50
CA ARG A 121 2.67 -5.71 9.89
C ARG A 121 1.98 -6.72 10.81
N PHE A 122 1.22 -6.27 11.82
CA PHE A 122 0.41 -7.16 12.66
C PHE A 122 -0.68 -7.89 11.85
N LEU A 123 -1.33 -7.19 10.90
CA LEU A 123 -2.26 -7.80 9.95
C LEU A 123 -1.56 -8.88 9.10
N GLN A 124 -0.41 -8.56 8.49
CA GLN A 124 0.38 -9.49 7.68
C GLN A 124 0.80 -10.76 8.45
N ALA A 125 1.16 -10.63 9.73
CA ALA A 125 1.46 -11.78 10.60
C ALA A 125 0.22 -12.63 10.88
N LYS A 126 -0.92 -12.01 11.22
CA LYS A 126 -2.22 -12.71 11.43
C LYS A 126 -2.65 -13.47 10.17
N ASP A 127 -2.65 -12.80 9.02
CA ASP A 127 -3.00 -13.41 7.72
C ASP A 127 -2.07 -14.56 7.35
N THR A 128 -0.76 -14.42 7.55
CA THR A 128 0.21 -15.50 7.28
C THR A 128 -0.07 -16.74 8.14
N ILE A 129 -0.38 -16.55 9.42
CA ILE A 129 -0.69 -17.64 10.36
C ILE A 129 -2.02 -18.33 10.00
N GLU A 130 -3.05 -17.56 9.66
CA GLU A 130 -4.36 -18.09 9.26
C GLU A 130 -4.30 -18.81 7.91
N LYS A 131 -3.59 -18.23 6.94
CA LYS A 131 -3.31 -18.83 5.63
C LYS A 131 -2.56 -20.15 5.75
N ASN A 132 -1.52 -20.22 6.57
CA ASN A 132 -0.77 -21.47 6.80
C ASN A 132 -1.67 -22.55 7.45
N LYS A 133 -2.54 -22.18 8.40
CA LYS A 133 -3.55 -23.09 8.98
C LYS A 133 -4.54 -23.59 7.91
N GLN A 134 -4.96 -22.75 6.95
CA GLN A 134 -5.83 -23.14 5.83
C GLN A 134 -5.11 -24.10 4.86
N ILE A 135 -3.85 -23.81 4.51
CA ILE A 135 -3.02 -24.65 3.63
C ILE A 135 -2.85 -26.06 4.22
N GLU A 136 -2.51 -26.20 5.51
CA GLU A 136 -2.34 -27.53 6.13
C GLU A 136 -3.66 -28.30 6.24
N ARG A 137 -4.78 -27.63 6.60
CA ARG A 137 -6.11 -28.24 6.54
C ARG A 137 -6.43 -28.77 5.13
N ARG A 138 -6.17 -27.97 4.10
CA ARG A 138 -6.46 -28.36 2.71
C ARG A 138 -5.52 -29.44 2.18
N LYS A 139 -4.25 -29.46 2.60
CA LYS A 139 -3.33 -30.59 2.36
C LYS A 139 -3.87 -31.90 2.96
N HIS A 140 -4.33 -31.87 4.21
CA HIS A 140 -4.95 -33.02 4.87
C HIS A 140 -6.21 -33.50 4.13
N GLU A 141 -7.09 -32.59 3.69
CA GLU A 141 -8.27 -32.93 2.88
C GLU A 141 -7.89 -33.56 1.53
N ILE A 142 -6.89 -33.05 0.84
CA ILE A 142 -6.43 -33.61 -0.45
C ILE A 142 -5.91 -35.04 -0.26
N LEU A 143 -5.10 -35.29 0.78
CA LEU A 143 -4.60 -36.62 1.12
C LEU A 143 -5.72 -37.58 1.51
N ALA A 144 -6.70 -37.13 2.33
CA ALA A 144 -7.85 -37.93 2.74
C ALA A 144 -8.75 -38.32 1.56
N ASN A 145 -8.87 -37.46 0.55
CA ASN A 145 -9.57 -37.74 -0.70
C ASN A 145 -8.73 -38.54 -1.72
N GLY A 146 -7.54 -39.03 -1.34
CA GLY A 146 -6.67 -39.85 -2.20
C GLY A 146 -5.91 -39.09 -3.28
N GLY A 147 -5.93 -37.75 -3.24
CA GLY A 147 -5.11 -36.89 -4.07
C GLY A 147 -3.63 -36.93 -3.67
N LEU A 148 -2.74 -36.55 -4.59
CA LEU A 148 -1.31 -36.42 -4.31
C LEU A 148 -0.94 -34.97 -4.08
N LEU A 149 -0.07 -34.72 -3.10
CA LEU A 149 0.63 -33.44 -2.98
C LEU A 149 1.89 -33.45 -3.84
N PRO A 150 2.49 -32.28 -4.15
CA PRO A 150 3.88 -32.22 -4.59
C PRO A 150 4.79 -32.98 -3.62
N LYS A 151 5.92 -33.49 -4.12
CA LYS A 151 7.01 -33.87 -3.22
C LYS A 151 7.61 -32.56 -2.68
N ASP A 152 7.87 -32.49 -1.38
CA ASP A 152 8.60 -31.37 -0.80
C ASP A 152 10.05 -31.37 -1.31
N HIS A 153 10.32 -30.57 -2.35
CA HIS A 153 11.68 -30.35 -2.84
C HIS A 153 12.56 -29.74 -1.72
N ASN A 154 11.93 -28.96 -0.84
CA ASN A 154 12.50 -28.28 0.34
C ASN A 154 13.01 -29.25 1.43
N GLN A 155 12.84 -30.58 1.30
CA GLN A 155 13.49 -31.55 2.19
C GLN A 155 14.99 -31.76 1.88
N LYS A 156 15.50 -31.24 0.75
CA LYS A 156 16.94 -31.30 0.44
C LYS A 156 17.69 -30.01 0.78
N GLU A 157 17.04 -28.86 0.66
CA GLU A 157 17.60 -27.54 0.97
C GLU A 157 16.55 -26.74 1.75
N GLN A 158 16.88 -26.33 2.97
CA GLN A 158 15.98 -25.62 3.89
C GLN A 158 15.87 -24.12 3.53
N ILE A 159 15.44 -23.83 2.30
CA ILE A 159 15.21 -22.44 1.88
C ILE A 159 13.96 -21.93 2.61
N LYS A 160 14.16 -21.08 3.61
CA LYS A 160 13.07 -20.34 4.29
C LYS A 160 12.52 -19.31 3.29
N PRO A 161 11.18 -19.20 3.11
CA PRO A 161 10.60 -18.13 2.31
C PRO A 161 11.04 -16.75 2.80
N PHE A 162 11.33 -15.84 1.88
CA PHE A 162 11.73 -14.48 2.21
C PHE A 162 10.61 -13.75 2.97
N ASP A 163 10.91 -13.29 4.19
CA ASP A 163 9.96 -12.59 5.05
C ASP A 163 10.08 -11.07 4.81
N GLU A 164 9.03 -10.49 4.22
CA GLU A 164 8.95 -9.05 3.94
C GLU A 164 9.08 -8.15 5.19
N ASN A 165 8.89 -8.70 6.40
CA ASN A 165 9.16 -7.98 7.65
C ASN A 165 10.63 -7.51 7.76
N CYS A 166 11.58 -8.18 7.10
CA CYS A 166 12.99 -7.79 7.11
C CYS A 166 13.27 -6.46 6.36
N ILE A 167 12.34 -5.99 5.51
CA ILE A 167 12.45 -4.71 4.80
C ILE A 167 12.05 -3.60 5.80
N THR A 168 12.98 -3.25 6.70
CA THR A 168 12.81 -2.24 7.75
C THR A 168 14.19 -1.77 8.27
N PRO A 169 14.39 -0.47 8.53
CA PRO A 169 15.59 0.03 9.23
C PRO A 169 16.02 -0.81 10.42
N GLY A 170 17.33 -1.00 10.56
CA GLY A 170 17.95 -1.72 11.68
C GLY A 170 17.93 -3.23 11.56
N THR A 171 17.28 -3.85 10.56
CA THR A 171 17.40 -5.29 10.32
C THR A 171 18.78 -5.66 9.72
N PRO A 172 19.28 -6.89 9.93
CA PRO A 172 20.52 -7.34 9.29
C PRO A 172 20.44 -7.30 7.75
N PHE A 173 19.28 -7.62 7.17
CA PHE A 173 19.03 -7.55 5.74
C PHE A 173 19.24 -6.13 5.17
N MET A 174 18.72 -5.09 5.84
CA MET A 174 18.86 -3.70 5.34
C MET A 174 20.27 -3.15 5.51
N SER A 175 21.03 -3.64 6.51
CA SER A 175 22.48 -3.37 6.63
C SER A 175 23.25 -4.02 5.47
N LYS A 176 23.11 -5.33 5.27
CA LYS A 176 23.72 -6.08 4.15
C LYS A 176 23.37 -5.47 2.78
N LEU A 177 22.10 -5.13 2.57
CA LEU A 177 21.64 -4.48 1.34
C LEU A 177 22.30 -3.11 1.12
N SER A 178 22.50 -2.33 2.19
CA SER A 178 23.18 -1.03 2.10
C SER A 178 24.62 -1.19 1.62
N ASP A 179 25.38 -2.14 2.17
CA ASP A 179 26.75 -2.43 1.72
C ASP A 179 26.80 -2.96 0.28
N CYS A 180 25.82 -3.77 -0.11
CA CYS A 180 25.66 -4.23 -1.48
C CYS A 180 25.38 -3.07 -2.45
N LEU A 181 24.55 -2.10 -2.07
CA LEU A 181 24.26 -0.91 -2.87
C LEU A 181 25.46 0.06 -2.94
N LEU A 182 26.23 0.23 -1.86
CA LEU A 182 27.51 0.96 -1.88
C LEU A 182 28.46 0.32 -2.90
N TYR A 183 28.67 -1.00 -2.83
CA TYR A 183 29.46 -1.74 -3.81
C TYR A 183 28.94 -1.57 -5.25
N TYR A 184 27.62 -1.66 -5.45
CA TYR A 184 26.99 -1.48 -6.76
C TYR A 184 27.25 -0.09 -7.35
N ILE A 185 27.16 0.98 -6.56
CA ILE A 185 27.46 2.35 -6.99
C ILE A 185 28.93 2.47 -7.41
N TYR A 186 29.89 1.98 -6.60
CA TYR A 186 31.29 1.92 -7.00
C TYR A 186 31.47 1.11 -8.31
N ASN A 187 30.80 -0.03 -8.44
CA ASN A 187 30.91 -0.94 -9.59
C ASN A 187 30.41 -0.27 -10.89
N ARG A 188 29.25 0.40 -10.83
CA ARG A 188 28.67 1.12 -11.96
C ARG A 188 29.48 2.35 -12.32
N MET A 189 29.83 3.21 -11.37
CA MET A 189 30.63 4.41 -11.65
C MET A 189 32.05 4.10 -12.14
N ASN A 190 32.68 2.99 -11.74
CA ASN A 190 33.98 2.60 -12.31
C ASN A 190 33.89 1.99 -13.71
N LYS A 191 32.77 1.32 -14.08
CA LYS A 191 32.66 0.54 -15.33
C LYS A 191 31.79 1.18 -16.44
N ASN A 192 30.72 1.89 -16.09
CA ASN A 192 29.75 2.44 -17.05
C ASN A 192 30.06 3.92 -17.37
N PRO A 193 30.29 4.30 -18.65
CA PRO A 193 30.56 5.68 -19.03
C PRO A 193 29.47 6.70 -18.66
N ALA A 194 28.18 6.34 -18.72
CA ALA A 194 27.09 7.26 -18.37
C ALA A 194 27.08 7.60 -16.87
N TRP A 195 27.45 6.63 -16.02
CA TRP A 195 27.62 6.82 -14.58
C TRP A 195 28.88 7.63 -14.23
N GLN A 196 29.84 7.76 -15.16
CA GLN A 196 31.06 8.57 -14.96
C GLN A 196 30.83 10.07 -15.20
N SER A 197 29.71 10.44 -15.84
CA SER A 197 29.30 11.81 -16.15
C SER A 197 28.28 12.42 -15.19
N ILE A 198 27.83 11.68 -14.17
CA ILE A 198 26.85 12.16 -13.17
C ILE A 198 27.44 12.15 -11.75
N ILE A 199 26.72 12.84 -10.85
CA ILE A 199 26.86 12.67 -9.40
C ILE A 199 25.86 11.59 -8.96
N VAL A 200 26.25 10.75 -8.00
CA VAL A 200 25.32 9.82 -7.33
C VAL A 200 25.24 10.20 -5.84
N ILE A 201 24.03 10.26 -5.29
CA ILE A 201 23.79 10.40 -3.85
C ILE A 201 23.01 9.17 -3.38
N PHE A 202 23.47 8.55 -2.30
CA PHE A 202 22.83 7.40 -1.68
C PHE A 202 22.49 7.69 -0.23
N SER A 203 21.20 7.65 0.07
CA SER A 203 20.64 7.66 1.42
C SER A 203 20.24 6.23 1.80
N ASN A 204 20.84 5.71 2.87
CA ASN A 204 20.57 4.37 3.38
C ASN A 204 19.48 4.38 4.47
N ALA A 205 19.17 3.20 5.00
CA ALA A 205 18.16 3.01 6.04
C ALA A 205 18.55 3.59 7.42
N ASN A 206 19.78 4.10 7.57
CA ASN A 206 20.30 4.67 8.82
C ASN A 206 20.23 6.21 8.83
N GLU A 207 20.02 6.86 7.68
CA GLU A 207 19.54 8.25 7.64
C GLU A 207 18.02 8.26 7.84
N PRO A 208 17.45 9.05 8.77
CA PRO A 208 16.01 9.05 9.08
C PRO A 208 15.15 9.69 7.97
N GLY A 209 13.85 9.39 7.99
CA GLY A 209 12.85 9.81 7.01
C GLY A 209 12.43 8.72 6.02
N GLU A 210 11.25 8.85 5.43
CA GLU A 210 10.74 7.97 4.38
C GLU A 210 11.41 8.29 3.03
N GLY A 211 11.61 7.31 2.16
CA GLY A 211 12.40 7.41 0.92
C GLY A 211 11.91 8.53 0.00
N GLU A 212 10.62 8.50 -0.32
CA GLU A 212 9.93 9.58 -1.06
C GLU A 212 10.10 10.95 -0.39
N HIS A 213 9.99 11.06 0.94
CA HIS A 213 10.13 12.34 1.63
C HIS A 213 11.57 12.85 1.64
N LYS A 214 12.59 12.00 1.80
CA LYS A 214 14.01 12.39 1.64
C LYS A 214 14.29 12.96 0.25
N ILE A 215 13.76 12.31 -0.79
CA ILE A 215 13.86 12.74 -2.19
C ILE A 215 13.20 14.12 -2.38
N ILE A 216 11.99 14.29 -1.88
CA ILE A 216 11.21 15.52 -2.08
C ILE A 216 11.78 16.68 -1.25
N ASP A 217 12.25 16.42 -0.03
CA ASP A 217 12.98 17.38 0.80
C ASP A 217 14.29 17.85 0.14
N PHE A 218 15.06 16.93 -0.46
CA PHE A 218 16.22 17.28 -1.28
C PHE A 218 15.82 18.20 -2.43
N ILE A 219 14.82 17.81 -3.24
CA ILE A 219 14.38 18.60 -4.40
C ILE A 219 13.85 19.97 -3.97
N ARG A 220 13.07 20.05 -2.89
CA ARG A 220 12.55 21.31 -2.33
C ARG A 220 13.68 22.28 -1.99
N ARG A 221 14.76 21.80 -1.36
CA ARG A 221 15.97 22.60 -1.07
C ARG A 221 16.73 23.02 -2.33
N GLN A 222 16.77 22.19 -3.38
CA GLN A 222 17.36 22.59 -4.68
C GLN A 222 16.51 23.70 -5.34
N CYS A 223 15.20 23.47 -5.50
CA CYS A 223 14.28 24.41 -6.15
C CYS A 223 14.15 25.78 -5.42
N GLN A 224 14.60 25.87 -4.16
CA GLN A 224 14.67 27.11 -3.37
C GLN A 224 15.91 27.99 -3.64
N GLN A 225 16.92 27.53 -4.38
CA GLN A 225 18.14 28.36 -4.58
C GLN A 225 17.92 29.50 -5.59
N PRO A 226 18.50 30.70 -5.36
CA PRO A 226 18.39 31.83 -6.29
C PRO A 226 18.95 31.56 -7.70
N ASP A 227 19.93 30.66 -7.81
CA ASP A 227 20.58 30.23 -9.05
C ASP A 227 20.07 28.87 -9.57
N TYR A 228 18.95 28.37 -9.03
CA TYR A 228 18.36 27.11 -9.50
C TYR A 228 17.83 27.20 -10.94
N ASN A 229 18.24 26.25 -11.78
CA ASN A 229 17.70 26.13 -13.13
C ASN A 229 16.31 25.48 -13.09
N LYS A 230 15.25 26.29 -13.17
CA LYS A 230 13.85 25.84 -13.20
C LYS A 230 13.50 24.88 -14.35
N ASN A 231 14.31 24.81 -15.40
CA ASN A 231 14.13 23.84 -16.49
C ASN A 231 14.74 22.46 -16.20
N THR A 232 15.23 22.22 -14.98
CA THR A 232 15.81 20.91 -14.59
C THR A 232 14.72 19.85 -14.50
N HIS A 233 14.81 18.80 -15.33
CA HIS A 233 13.76 17.78 -15.42
C HIS A 233 14.02 16.64 -14.43
N HIS A 234 13.11 16.49 -13.46
CA HIS A 234 13.14 15.46 -12.42
C HIS A 234 12.34 14.22 -12.83
N VAL A 235 12.89 13.03 -12.57
CA VAL A 235 12.19 11.75 -12.71
C VAL A 235 12.16 11.00 -11.38
N LEU A 236 10.96 10.75 -10.84
CA LEU A 236 10.76 9.98 -9.61
C LEU A 236 10.37 8.53 -9.98
N TYR A 237 11.02 7.52 -9.41
CA TYR A 237 10.55 6.12 -9.49
C TYR A 237 9.76 5.74 -8.24
N GLY A 238 8.61 5.09 -8.44
CA GLY A 238 7.80 4.44 -7.42
C GLY A 238 6.35 4.28 -7.88
N THR A 239 5.59 3.36 -7.28
CA THR A 239 4.19 3.09 -7.67
C THR A 239 3.16 3.75 -6.75
N ASP A 240 3.56 4.40 -5.68
CA ASP A 240 2.66 5.03 -4.72
C ASP A 240 1.88 6.23 -5.29
N ALA A 241 0.76 6.55 -4.64
CA ALA A 241 -0.08 7.70 -4.99
C ALA A 241 0.48 8.99 -4.38
N ASP A 242 1.14 8.87 -3.24
CA ASP A 242 1.69 9.96 -2.44
C ASP A 242 2.82 10.68 -3.19
N LEU A 243 3.65 9.94 -3.94
CA LEU A 243 4.57 10.48 -4.96
C LEU A 243 3.91 11.42 -5.98
N ILE A 244 2.64 11.22 -6.36
CA ILE A 244 1.91 12.13 -7.26
C ILE A 244 1.61 13.44 -6.52
N ILE A 245 1.17 13.35 -5.26
CA ILE A 245 0.84 14.51 -4.43
C ILE A 245 2.09 15.32 -4.08
N LEU A 246 3.15 14.65 -3.63
CA LEU A 246 4.47 15.23 -3.36
C LEU A 246 5.10 15.83 -4.62
N GLY A 247 5.03 15.11 -5.75
CA GLY A 247 5.51 15.60 -7.03
C GLY A 247 4.73 16.81 -7.57
N LEU A 248 3.44 16.94 -7.24
CA LEU A 248 2.66 18.15 -7.54
C LEU A 248 3.06 19.33 -6.64
N ALA A 249 3.35 19.09 -5.35
CA ALA A 249 3.77 20.12 -4.39
C ALA A 249 5.07 20.85 -4.82
N LEU A 250 5.93 20.19 -5.61
CA LEU A 250 7.08 20.77 -6.31
C LEU A 250 6.67 21.69 -7.48
N SER A 251 5.77 22.63 -7.17
CA SER A 251 4.88 23.38 -8.07
C SER A 251 5.54 24.09 -9.27
N GLU A 252 6.80 24.49 -9.14
CA GLU A 252 7.56 25.19 -10.20
C GLU A 252 8.57 24.30 -10.95
N CYS A 253 8.83 23.09 -10.48
CA CYS A 253 9.88 22.22 -11.03
C CYS A 253 9.25 21.13 -11.95
N PRO A 254 9.79 20.86 -13.16
CA PRO A 254 9.27 19.84 -14.07
C PRO A 254 9.47 18.42 -13.53
N VAL A 255 8.37 17.74 -13.21
CA VAL A 255 8.39 16.40 -12.60
C VAL A 255 7.67 15.39 -13.50
N THR A 256 8.27 14.21 -13.64
CA THR A 256 7.66 13.03 -14.26
C THR A 256 7.86 11.83 -13.34
N ILE A 257 6.81 11.03 -13.11
CA ILE A 257 6.95 9.76 -12.38
C ILE A 257 7.14 8.64 -13.39
N ILE A 258 8.07 7.71 -13.14
CA ILE A 258 8.20 6.44 -13.85
C ILE A 258 7.74 5.30 -12.94
N ARG A 259 6.84 4.45 -13.45
CA ARG A 259 6.22 3.37 -12.67
C ARG A 259 5.85 2.17 -13.54
N ASP A 260 5.63 1.04 -12.91
CA ASP A 260 5.11 -0.17 -13.55
C ASP A 260 3.68 0.03 -14.07
N GLU A 261 3.38 -0.51 -15.26
CA GLU A 261 2.03 -0.55 -15.81
C GLU A 261 1.19 -1.61 -15.07
N PHE A 262 0.18 -1.15 -14.34
CA PHE A 262 -0.69 -2.02 -13.54
C PHE A 262 -1.52 -2.98 -14.42
N ARG A 263 -1.26 -4.29 -14.29
CA ARG A 263 -2.03 -5.36 -14.96
C ARG A 263 -2.79 -6.19 -13.91
N PRO A 264 -4.13 -6.12 -13.86
CA PRO A 264 -4.91 -6.81 -12.81
C PRO A 264 -5.10 -8.33 -12.99
N THR A 265 -4.53 -8.96 -14.02
CA THR A 265 -4.95 -10.31 -14.47
C THR A 265 -3.80 -11.23 -14.90
N GLU A 266 -2.67 -11.22 -14.19
CA GLU A 266 -1.66 -12.28 -14.35
C GLU A 266 -1.98 -13.44 -13.39
N PRO A 267 -2.28 -14.65 -13.89
CA PRO A 267 -2.72 -15.76 -13.05
C PRO A 267 -1.56 -16.29 -12.20
N ARG A 268 -1.78 -16.42 -10.90
CA ARG A 268 -0.80 -17.03 -9.97
C ARG A 268 -0.92 -18.56 -9.98
N PRO A 269 0.15 -19.31 -9.70
CA PRO A 269 0.07 -20.76 -9.49
C PRO A 269 -0.67 -21.06 -8.18
N CYS A 270 -1.36 -22.21 -8.10
CA CYS A 270 -1.98 -22.68 -6.87
C CYS A 270 -0.93 -22.95 -5.79
N GLU A 271 -1.09 -22.36 -4.61
CA GLU A 271 -0.10 -22.40 -3.52
C GLU A 271 0.15 -23.82 -2.97
N ILE A 272 -0.80 -24.75 -3.16
CA ILE A 272 -0.69 -26.14 -2.67
C ILE A 272 -0.05 -27.08 -3.70
N CYS A 273 -0.37 -26.95 -4.99
CA CYS A 273 0.06 -27.91 -6.02
C CYS A 273 0.93 -27.31 -7.14
N ARG A 274 1.15 -25.99 -7.12
CA ARG A 274 1.92 -25.18 -8.10
C ARG A 274 1.41 -25.19 -9.55
N LEU A 275 0.26 -25.81 -9.81
CA LEU A 275 -0.42 -25.76 -11.10
C LEU A 275 -1.26 -24.48 -11.23
N PHE A 276 -1.34 -23.92 -12.44
CA PHE A 276 -2.18 -22.76 -12.74
C PHE A 276 -3.65 -23.15 -12.99
N GLY A 277 -4.51 -22.15 -13.16
CA GLY A 277 -5.92 -22.33 -13.58
C GLY A 277 -6.90 -22.63 -12.45
N HIS A 278 -6.44 -22.69 -11.19
CA HIS A 278 -7.28 -22.83 -10.00
C HIS A 278 -6.59 -22.23 -8.76
N ASP A 279 -7.33 -22.04 -7.69
CA ASP A 279 -6.88 -21.39 -6.45
C ASP A 279 -6.57 -22.41 -5.32
N MET A 280 -6.36 -21.93 -4.10
CA MET A 280 -6.20 -22.81 -2.93
C MET A 280 -7.48 -23.60 -2.61
N THR A 281 -8.64 -22.94 -2.63
CA THR A 281 -9.92 -23.52 -2.16
C THR A 281 -10.42 -24.65 -3.07
N THR A 282 -10.25 -24.51 -4.38
CA THR A 282 -10.67 -25.50 -5.37
C THR A 282 -9.61 -26.58 -5.66
N CYS A 283 -8.41 -26.50 -5.05
CA CYS A 283 -7.31 -27.43 -5.28
C CYS A 283 -7.67 -28.89 -4.96
N LYS A 284 -7.22 -29.82 -5.82
CA LYS A 284 -7.42 -31.28 -5.69
C LYS A 284 -6.11 -32.07 -5.61
N GLY A 285 -4.97 -31.38 -5.47
CA GLY A 285 -3.64 -31.97 -5.61
C GLY A 285 -3.26 -32.27 -7.05
N ILE A 286 -2.18 -33.02 -7.23
CA ILE A 286 -1.63 -33.47 -8.51
C ILE A 286 -2.36 -34.75 -8.98
N THR A 287 -2.72 -34.79 -10.27
CA THR A 287 -3.32 -35.97 -10.92
C THR A 287 -2.28 -37.06 -11.19
N LYS A 288 -2.68 -38.33 -11.01
CA LYS A 288 -1.90 -39.50 -11.47
C LYS A 288 -2.09 -39.70 -12.99
N GLU A 289 -1.44 -38.87 -13.80
CA GLU A 289 -1.41 -39.12 -15.24
C GLU A 289 -0.64 -40.41 -15.57
N LYS A 290 -1.07 -41.10 -16.62
CA LYS A 290 -0.68 -42.49 -16.88
C LYS A 290 0.61 -42.56 -17.70
N LYS A 291 1.44 -43.54 -17.35
CA LYS A 291 2.66 -44.00 -18.04
C LYS A 291 2.73 -43.65 -19.55
N GLY A 292 3.46 -42.58 -19.85
CA GLY A 292 4.07 -42.30 -21.15
C GLY A 292 5.53 -41.91 -20.93
N GLN A 293 6.43 -42.26 -21.86
CA GLN A 293 7.83 -41.85 -21.76
C GLN A 293 8.00 -40.40 -22.21
N HIS A 294 7.76 -39.44 -21.32
CA HIS A 294 8.43 -38.14 -21.22
C HIS A 294 7.85 -37.41 -20.01
N ASN A 295 8.65 -37.21 -18.95
CA ASN A 295 8.23 -36.44 -17.76
C ASN A 295 8.34 -34.92 -18.02
N GLU A 296 7.65 -34.43 -19.04
CA GLU A 296 7.30 -33.02 -19.08
C GLU A 296 6.17 -32.82 -18.06
N LEU A 297 6.54 -32.29 -16.88
CA LEU A 297 5.61 -31.48 -16.09
C LEU A 297 4.95 -30.49 -17.07
N LEU A 298 3.65 -30.23 -16.90
CA LEU A 298 2.93 -29.23 -17.69
C LEU A 298 3.33 -27.79 -17.30
N SER A 299 4.63 -27.50 -17.38
CA SER A 299 5.19 -26.19 -17.63
C SER A 299 4.66 -25.71 -18.99
N HIS A 300 3.41 -25.28 -18.98
CA HIS A 300 2.98 -24.18 -19.82
C HIS A 300 4.04 -23.11 -19.62
N LYS A 301 4.89 -22.90 -20.64
CA LYS A 301 5.83 -21.80 -20.67
C LYS A 301 4.97 -20.55 -20.65
N VAL A 302 4.73 -20.00 -19.47
CA VAL A 302 4.09 -18.71 -19.29
C VAL A 302 4.99 -17.74 -20.05
N ASN A 303 4.52 -17.28 -21.21
CA ASN A 303 5.23 -16.27 -21.99
C ASN A 303 5.39 -15.07 -21.07
N TYR A 304 6.60 -14.88 -20.54
CA TYR A 304 6.86 -13.90 -19.49
C TYR A 304 6.71 -12.50 -20.09
N VAL A 305 5.52 -11.91 -19.94
CA VAL A 305 5.17 -10.64 -20.57
C VAL A 305 5.88 -9.52 -19.84
N LYS A 306 7.15 -9.26 -20.19
CA LYS A 306 8.02 -8.18 -19.69
C LYS A 306 7.19 -6.99 -19.17
N THR A 307 7.29 -6.72 -17.88
CA THR A 307 6.56 -5.61 -17.21
C THR A 307 6.88 -4.32 -17.95
N LYS A 308 5.87 -3.57 -18.39
CA LYS A 308 6.10 -2.32 -19.13
C LYS A 308 6.14 -1.15 -18.16
N TYR A 309 7.05 -0.22 -18.35
CA TYR A 309 7.03 1.05 -17.64
C TYR A 309 6.15 2.08 -18.35
N ILE A 310 5.61 2.99 -17.56
CA ILE A 310 4.91 4.20 -18.02
C ILE A 310 5.52 5.44 -17.34
N PHE A 311 5.51 6.55 -18.06
CA PHE A 311 5.71 7.88 -17.50
C PHE A 311 4.36 8.53 -17.20
N VAL A 312 4.30 9.25 -16.08
CA VAL A 312 3.18 10.11 -15.66
C VAL A 312 3.72 11.54 -15.57
N ASP A 313 3.27 12.43 -16.44
CA ASP A 313 3.76 13.80 -16.55
C ASP A 313 2.97 14.74 -15.62
N LEU A 314 3.60 15.18 -14.53
CA LEU A 314 2.94 16.05 -13.54
C LEU A 314 2.89 17.50 -14.01
N SER A 315 3.74 17.90 -14.96
CA SER A 315 3.68 19.25 -15.55
C SER A 315 2.39 19.38 -16.36
N LEU A 316 2.10 18.39 -17.21
CA LEU A 316 0.85 18.31 -17.96
C LEU A 316 -0.38 18.22 -17.03
N LEU A 317 -0.29 17.46 -15.93
CA LEU A 317 -1.39 17.39 -14.95
C LEU A 317 -1.70 18.76 -14.32
N ARG A 318 -0.68 19.54 -13.95
CA ARG A 318 -0.88 20.92 -13.44
C ARG A 318 -1.59 21.79 -14.49
N ASP A 319 -1.18 21.71 -15.75
CA ASP A 319 -1.80 22.49 -16.83
C ASP A 319 -3.25 22.07 -17.13
N GLU A 320 -3.56 20.77 -17.14
CA GLU A 320 -4.95 20.27 -17.28
C GLU A 320 -5.83 20.69 -16.08
N LEU A 321 -5.28 20.70 -14.87
CA LEU A 321 -5.96 21.21 -13.66
C LEU A 321 -6.27 22.71 -13.75
N TYR A 322 -5.31 23.55 -14.16
CA TYR A 322 -5.57 25.00 -14.34
C TYR A 322 -6.56 25.29 -15.46
N GLN A 323 -6.48 24.57 -16.60
CA GLN A 323 -7.46 24.73 -17.68
C GLN A 323 -8.88 24.34 -17.26
N SER A 324 -9.02 23.29 -16.43
CA SER A 324 -10.30 22.88 -15.84
C SER A 324 -10.89 23.93 -14.88
N LEU A 325 -10.03 24.73 -14.24
CA LEU A 325 -10.42 25.85 -13.37
C LEU A 325 -10.81 27.10 -14.17
N GLU A 326 -9.96 27.51 -15.13
CA GLU A 326 -10.16 28.71 -15.96
C GLU A 326 -11.36 28.58 -16.92
N ALA A 327 -11.78 27.36 -17.25
CA ALA A 327 -12.99 27.09 -18.03
C ALA A 327 -14.31 27.34 -17.26
N ASP A 328 -14.27 27.45 -15.92
CA ASP A 328 -15.47 27.55 -15.08
C ASP A 328 -15.98 29.00 -14.98
N LYS A 329 -16.85 29.34 -15.94
CA LYS A 329 -17.41 30.69 -16.14
C LYS A 329 -18.24 31.23 -14.97
N GLN A 330 -18.54 30.44 -13.94
CA GLN A 330 -19.26 30.93 -12.75
C GLN A 330 -18.33 31.66 -11.77
N LEU A 331 -17.01 31.45 -11.87
CA LEU A 331 -16.02 31.88 -10.87
C LEU A 331 -15.31 33.17 -11.31
N SER A 332 -16.02 34.29 -11.22
CA SER A 332 -15.54 35.64 -11.61
C SER A 332 -14.49 36.26 -10.67
N PHE A 333 -13.37 35.57 -10.43
CA PHE A 333 -12.18 36.13 -9.81
C PHE A 333 -10.89 35.50 -10.34
N THR A 334 -9.77 36.22 -10.24
CA THR A 334 -8.45 35.72 -10.63
C THR A 334 -7.97 34.69 -9.61
N TRP A 335 -7.79 33.46 -10.06
CA TRP A 335 -7.22 32.38 -9.26
C TRP A 335 -5.69 32.52 -9.18
N ASP A 336 -5.13 32.36 -7.98
CA ASP A 336 -3.70 32.15 -7.81
C ASP A 336 -3.40 30.68 -8.07
N ARG A 337 -2.50 30.41 -9.00
CA ARG A 337 -2.19 29.04 -9.44
C ARG A 337 -1.53 28.23 -8.32
N LYS A 338 -0.62 28.83 -7.54
CA LYS A 338 0.09 28.13 -6.47
C LYS A 338 -0.86 27.70 -5.35
N ASN A 339 -1.61 28.63 -4.78
CA ASN A 339 -2.53 28.34 -3.69
C ASN A 339 -3.66 27.39 -4.15
N PHE A 340 -4.12 27.48 -5.40
CA PHE A 340 -5.08 26.50 -5.93
C PHE A 340 -4.52 25.07 -5.96
N LEU A 341 -3.26 24.89 -6.36
CA LEU A 341 -2.64 23.56 -6.42
C LEU A 341 -2.34 23.02 -5.02
N ASP A 342 -1.85 23.87 -4.11
CA ASP A 342 -1.62 23.54 -2.71
C ASP A 342 -2.96 23.15 -2.00
N ASP A 343 -4.06 23.83 -2.32
CA ASP A 343 -5.43 23.49 -1.87
C ASP A 343 -5.96 22.18 -2.48
N TRP A 344 -5.71 21.93 -3.78
CA TRP A 344 -6.10 20.67 -4.44
C TRP A 344 -5.35 19.47 -3.85
N ILE A 345 -4.08 19.65 -3.52
CA ILE A 345 -3.24 18.70 -2.78
C ILE A 345 -3.86 18.41 -1.40
N PHE A 346 -4.23 19.45 -0.64
CA PHE A 346 -4.89 19.28 0.65
C PHE A 346 -6.23 18.53 0.54
N ILE A 347 -7.06 18.83 -0.47
CA ILE A 347 -8.32 18.12 -0.74
C ILE A 347 -8.07 16.63 -1.04
N CYS A 348 -7.02 16.30 -1.80
CA CYS A 348 -6.65 14.90 -2.03
C CYS A 348 -6.22 14.21 -0.72
N LEU A 349 -5.37 14.85 0.09
CA LEU A 349 -4.91 14.32 1.39
C LEU A 349 -6.07 14.10 2.37
N LEU A 350 -7.14 14.92 2.31
CA LEU A 350 -8.35 14.77 3.10
C LEU A 350 -9.22 13.55 2.70
N VAL A 351 -9.28 13.23 1.39
CA VAL A 351 -9.95 11.99 0.91
C VAL A 351 -9.19 10.73 1.39
N GLY A 352 -7.91 10.89 1.75
CA GLY A 352 -7.23 10.01 2.69
C GLY A 352 -5.75 9.83 2.37
N ASN A 353 -5.00 9.48 3.41
CA ASN A 353 -3.53 9.44 3.42
C ASN A 353 -3.09 8.23 4.26
N ASP A 354 -1.80 8.16 4.61
CA ASP A 354 -1.20 7.03 5.35
C ASP A 354 -1.02 7.34 6.88
N PHE A 355 -1.65 8.40 7.40
CA PHE A 355 -1.46 8.90 8.79
C PHE A 355 -2.76 9.12 9.58
N LEU A 356 -3.85 9.50 8.90
CA LEU A 356 -5.20 9.61 9.45
C LEU A 356 -6.15 8.59 8.80
N PRO A 357 -7.08 7.98 9.58
CA PRO A 357 -8.19 7.25 8.99
C PRO A 357 -9.04 8.19 8.13
N ASN A 358 -9.48 7.75 6.95
CA ASN A 358 -10.35 8.57 6.09
C ASN A 358 -11.72 8.79 6.77
N LEU A 359 -12.28 10.01 6.68
CA LEU A 359 -13.62 10.35 7.18
C LEU A 359 -14.67 9.33 6.67
N PRO A 360 -15.71 8.95 7.47
CA PRO A 360 -16.69 7.94 7.04
C PRO A 360 -17.43 8.29 5.74
N SER A 361 -17.59 9.59 5.48
CA SER A 361 -18.20 10.19 4.29
C SER A 361 -17.26 10.29 3.07
N CYS A 362 -15.96 10.01 3.21
CA CYS A 362 -14.98 10.09 2.13
C CYS A 362 -14.62 8.73 1.53
N GLU A 363 -15.20 8.39 0.36
CA GLU A 363 -14.73 7.28 -0.48
C GLU A 363 -14.48 7.69 -1.94
N ILE A 364 -13.30 7.34 -2.47
CA ILE A 364 -12.87 7.68 -3.85
C ILE A 364 -13.89 7.19 -4.90
N HIS A 365 -14.51 6.03 -4.65
CA HIS A 365 -15.43 5.37 -5.58
C HIS A 365 -16.78 6.09 -5.76
N GLU A 366 -17.05 7.12 -4.96
CA GLU A 366 -18.27 7.94 -5.01
C GLU A 366 -18.02 9.32 -5.66
N ASP A 367 -16.89 9.46 -6.36
CA ASP A 367 -16.44 10.70 -7.04
C ASP A 367 -16.29 11.91 -6.07
N VAL A 368 -16.05 11.63 -4.78
CA VAL A 368 -15.96 12.60 -3.67
C VAL A 368 -15.00 13.75 -3.94
N ILE A 369 -13.91 13.54 -4.69
CA ILE A 369 -12.99 14.62 -5.09
C ILE A 369 -13.76 15.71 -5.87
N LYS A 370 -14.70 15.36 -6.75
CA LYS A 370 -15.51 16.33 -7.51
C LYS A 370 -16.50 17.07 -6.60
N LEU A 371 -17.10 16.37 -5.62
CA LEU A 371 -17.97 16.98 -4.61
C LEU A 371 -17.20 18.00 -3.74
N LEU A 372 -16.05 17.60 -3.20
CA LEU A 372 -15.17 18.46 -2.42
C LEU A 372 -14.67 19.66 -3.24
N MET A 373 -14.26 19.45 -4.49
CA MET A 373 -13.84 20.55 -5.38
C MET A 373 -14.97 21.56 -5.67
N ASN A 374 -16.24 21.14 -5.70
CA ASN A 374 -17.36 22.06 -5.85
C ASN A 374 -17.60 22.90 -4.58
N ILE A 375 -17.59 22.27 -3.39
CA ILE A 375 -17.71 22.96 -2.09
C ILE A 375 -16.54 23.95 -1.91
N TYR A 376 -15.34 23.53 -2.30
CA TYR A 376 -14.13 24.36 -2.30
C TYR A 376 -14.28 25.58 -3.22
N LYS A 377 -14.65 25.38 -4.50
CA LYS A 377 -14.90 26.45 -5.47
C LYS A 377 -15.88 27.48 -4.93
N GLU A 378 -17.01 27.02 -4.40
CA GLU A 378 -18.01 27.89 -3.76
C GLU A 378 -17.42 28.68 -2.57
N ASN A 379 -16.65 28.03 -1.71
CA ASN A 379 -16.18 28.65 -0.47
C ASN A 379 -15.01 29.61 -0.67
N VAL A 380 -14.09 29.36 -1.61
CA VAL A 380 -13.12 30.38 -2.05
C VAL A 380 -13.84 31.50 -2.79
N PHE A 381 -14.86 31.21 -3.63
CA PHE A 381 -15.60 32.26 -4.31
C PHE A 381 -16.31 33.22 -3.34
N LYS A 382 -16.90 32.71 -2.25
CA LYS A 382 -17.58 33.51 -1.21
C LYS A 382 -16.60 34.28 -0.32
N SER A 383 -15.53 33.64 0.15
CA SER A 383 -14.59 34.20 1.14
C SER A 383 -13.45 35.03 0.54
N LYS A 384 -13.04 34.72 -0.71
CA LYS A 384 -11.76 35.08 -1.32
C LYS A 384 -10.52 34.58 -0.54
N CYS A 385 -10.69 33.54 0.27
CA CYS A 385 -9.62 32.89 1.03
C CYS A 385 -9.42 31.43 0.59
N TYR A 386 -8.16 31.05 0.40
CA TYR A 386 -7.73 29.67 0.15
C TYR A 386 -7.72 28.85 1.46
N LEU A 387 -7.81 27.52 1.32
CA LEU A 387 -7.67 26.53 2.41
C LEU A 387 -6.23 26.50 2.95
N THR A 388 -5.26 26.85 2.11
CA THR A 388 -3.83 26.87 2.41
C THR A 388 -3.24 28.24 2.09
N GLN A 389 -2.14 28.59 2.76
CA GLN A 389 -1.35 29.78 2.47
C GLN A 389 0.10 29.55 2.93
N ASN A 390 1.07 29.79 2.05
CA ASN A 390 2.52 29.66 2.36
C ASN A 390 2.91 28.31 3.00
N GLY A 391 2.31 27.19 2.56
CA GLY A 391 2.56 25.86 3.13
C GLY A 391 1.91 25.61 4.50
N MET A 392 1.02 26.49 4.97
CA MET A 392 0.24 26.33 6.20
C MET A 392 -1.26 26.19 5.89
N LEU A 393 -2.01 25.51 6.76
CA LEU A 393 -3.48 25.50 6.66
C LEU A 393 -4.09 26.78 7.23
N ASN A 394 -5.03 27.36 6.48
CA ASN A 394 -5.96 28.37 6.96
C ASN A 394 -7.10 27.66 7.71
N LEU A 395 -6.87 27.34 8.99
CA LEU A 395 -7.77 26.50 9.79
C LEU A 395 -9.22 27.03 9.85
N THR A 396 -9.43 28.35 9.83
CA THR A 396 -10.76 28.97 9.75
C THR A 396 -11.47 28.64 8.43
N GLN A 397 -10.75 28.62 7.31
CA GLN A 397 -11.32 28.27 6.01
C GLN A 397 -11.52 26.75 5.88
N VAL A 398 -10.65 25.95 6.50
CA VAL A 398 -10.81 24.48 6.62
C VAL A 398 -12.02 24.12 7.49
N GLU A 399 -12.26 24.81 8.61
CA GLU A 399 -13.48 24.68 9.44
C GLU A 399 -14.74 24.94 8.61
N ILE A 400 -14.77 26.07 7.87
CA ILE A 400 -15.90 26.43 6.98
C ILE A 400 -16.13 25.33 5.93
N PHE A 401 -15.06 24.82 5.32
CA PHE A 401 -15.11 23.79 4.29
C PHE A 401 -15.58 22.43 4.82
N LEU A 402 -15.04 21.95 5.95
CA LEU A 402 -15.46 20.70 6.59
C LEU A 402 -16.91 20.77 7.07
N ARG A 403 -17.33 21.90 7.66
CA ARG A 403 -18.73 22.14 8.05
C ARG A 403 -19.69 22.10 6.86
N ASP A 404 -19.30 22.64 5.71
CA ASP A 404 -20.14 22.62 4.51
C ASP A 404 -20.16 21.25 3.82
N PHE A 405 -19.08 20.45 3.95
CA PHE A 405 -19.08 19.02 3.60
C PHE A 405 -19.93 18.18 4.56
N GLY A 406 -19.92 18.49 5.87
CA GLY A 406 -20.76 17.86 6.90
C GLY A 406 -22.26 17.85 6.53
N LYS A 407 -22.76 18.93 5.93
CA LYS A 407 -24.15 19.03 5.44
C LYS A 407 -24.53 17.97 4.39
N MET A 408 -23.55 17.31 3.77
CA MET A 408 -23.76 16.29 2.73
C MET A 408 -23.71 14.86 3.26
N GLU A 409 -23.24 14.62 4.49
CA GLU A 409 -22.94 13.27 4.99
C GLU A 409 -24.16 12.35 5.02
N GLU A 410 -25.29 12.80 5.56
CA GLU A 410 -26.56 12.06 5.57
C GLU A 410 -26.98 11.61 4.15
N ARG A 411 -26.82 12.50 3.17
CA ARG A 411 -27.13 12.22 1.76
C ARG A 411 -26.15 11.22 1.15
N ILE A 412 -24.86 11.31 1.50
CA ILE A 412 -23.83 10.37 1.05
C ILE A 412 -24.16 8.97 1.59
N PHE A 413 -24.46 8.83 2.89
CA PHE A 413 -24.74 7.54 3.50
C PHE A 413 -26.03 6.88 2.97
N LYS A 414 -27.12 7.65 2.84
CA LYS A 414 -28.39 7.14 2.29
C LYS A 414 -28.21 6.70 0.82
N ASN A 415 -27.52 7.49 -0.01
CA ASN A 415 -27.19 7.13 -1.41
C ASN A 415 -26.25 5.92 -1.52
N ARG A 416 -25.24 5.81 -0.64
CA ARG A 416 -24.32 4.64 -0.55
C ARG A 416 -25.09 3.35 -0.25
N HIS A 417 -26.05 3.42 0.67
CA HIS A 417 -26.91 2.31 1.04
C HIS A 417 -27.81 1.86 -0.14
N GLU A 418 -28.49 2.79 -0.81
CA GLU A 418 -29.29 2.51 -2.02
C GLU A 418 -28.46 1.84 -3.13
N ILE A 419 -27.28 2.38 -3.42
CA ILE A 419 -26.36 1.86 -4.44
C ILE A 419 -25.87 0.45 -4.09
N ASN A 420 -25.69 0.12 -2.81
CA ASN A 420 -25.27 -1.22 -2.40
C ASN A 420 -26.42 -2.23 -2.46
N GLN A 421 -27.65 -1.87 -2.06
CA GLN A 421 -28.84 -2.71 -2.28
C GLN A 421 -29.01 -3.06 -3.77
N GLN A 422 -28.85 -2.08 -4.67
CA GLN A 422 -28.95 -2.31 -6.12
C GLN A 422 -27.92 -3.33 -6.61
N LYS A 423 -26.65 -3.21 -6.20
CA LYS A 423 -25.59 -4.18 -6.55
C LYS A 423 -25.87 -5.58 -6.00
N GLU A 424 -26.47 -5.71 -4.82
CA GLU A 424 -26.84 -7.01 -4.24
C GLU A 424 -27.99 -7.66 -5.03
N LEU A 425 -29.01 -6.88 -5.39
CA LEU A 425 -30.10 -7.35 -6.26
C LEU A 425 -29.57 -7.80 -7.63
N GLU A 426 -28.69 -7.03 -8.26
CA GLU A 426 -28.04 -7.41 -9.52
C GLU A 426 -27.19 -8.69 -9.39
N GLN A 427 -26.42 -8.84 -8.32
CA GLN A 427 -25.63 -10.06 -8.08
C GLN A 427 -26.54 -11.29 -7.88
N ASN A 428 -27.63 -11.15 -7.13
CA ASN A 428 -28.60 -12.23 -6.90
C ASN A 428 -29.40 -12.60 -8.16
N LEU A 429 -29.63 -11.65 -9.08
CA LEU A 429 -30.26 -11.91 -10.38
C LEU A 429 -29.34 -12.63 -11.36
N ASN A 430 -28.02 -12.40 -11.28
CA ASN A 430 -27.02 -12.96 -12.20
C ASN A 430 -26.46 -14.34 -11.79
N GLN A 431 -26.88 -14.93 -10.66
CA GLN A 431 -26.48 -16.29 -10.28
C GLN A 431 -27.18 -17.36 -11.14
N PRO A 432 -26.47 -18.41 -11.62
CA PRO A 432 -27.07 -19.49 -12.38
C PRO A 432 -28.08 -20.28 -11.55
N THR A 433 -29.18 -20.70 -12.18
CA THR A 433 -30.40 -21.20 -11.52
C THR A 433 -30.27 -22.53 -10.77
N SER A 434 -29.12 -23.21 -10.80
CA SER A 434 -28.89 -24.51 -10.16
C SER A 434 -29.03 -24.50 -8.63
N ASN A 435 -28.82 -23.36 -7.98
CA ASN A 435 -28.79 -23.27 -6.51
C ASN A 435 -30.16 -22.92 -5.87
N ARG A 436 -31.23 -22.72 -6.66
CA ARG A 436 -32.53 -22.20 -6.18
C ARG A 436 -33.37 -23.13 -5.28
N ILE A 437 -32.85 -24.27 -4.84
CA ILE A 437 -33.59 -25.26 -4.04
C ILE A 437 -33.36 -25.12 -2.52
N PHE A 438 -32.32 -24.39 -2.08
CA PHE A 438 -31.93 -24.30 -0.65
C PHE A 438 -32.10 -22.91 0.01
N SER A 439 -33.06 -22.10 -0.46
CA SER A 439 -33.34 -20.76 0.13
C SER A 439 -34.84 -20.41 0.23
N ILE A 440 -35.72 -21.36 0.59
CA ILE A 440 -37.15 -21.09 0.83
C ILE A 440 -37.59 -21.64 2.20
N ASP A 441 -37.07 -21.06 3.28
CA ASP A 441 -37.61 -21.29 4.64
C ASP A 441 -37.39 -20.13 5.65
N LYS A 442 -37.00 -18.93 5.19
CA LYS A 442 -36.73 -17.76 6.08
C LYS A 442 -37.69 -16.57 5.91
N PHE A 443 -38.78 -16.72 5.14
CA PHE A 443 -39.82 -15.69 4.97
C PHE A 443 -41.24 -16.30 4.97
N LYS A 444 -41.73 -16.68 6.16
CA LYS A 444 -43.14 -17.09 6.40
C LYS A 444 -43.68 -16.63 7.76
N HIS A 445 -43.50 -15.36 8.08
CA HIS A 445 -44.33 -14.68 9.09
C HIS A 445 -44.63 -13.26 8.65
N GLU A 446 -45.69 -13.11 7.82
CA GLU A 446 -46.84 -12.21 8.04
C GLU A 446 -47.78 -12.18 6.81
N LEU A 447 -48.97 -11.60 7.00
CA LEU A 447 -50.00 -11.28 5.99
C LEU A 447 -50.54 -12.43 5.09
N VAL A 448 -51.60 -13.09 5.57
CA VAL A 448 -52.52 -13.89 4.74
C VAL A 448 -53.91 -13.25 4.70
N PRO A 449 -54.37 -12.83 3.51
CA PRO A 449 -55.81 -12.87 3.16
C PRO A 449 -56.15 -14.13 2.34
N LYS A 450 -57.43 -14.51 2.32
CA LYS A 450 -57.88 -15.83 1.82
C LYS A 450 -58.41 -15.80 0.38
N GLY A 451 -57.89 -16.72 -0.46
CA GLY A 451 -58.70 -17.49 -1.41
C GLY A 451 -58.95 -16.92 -2.82
N ALA A 452 -58.06 -17.25 -3.77
CA ALA A 452 -58.38 -17.41 -5.19
C ALA A 452 -57.35 -18.37 -5.85
N PRO A 453 -57.71 -19.16 -6.88
CA PRO A 453 -56.78 -20.09 -7.54
C PRO A 453 -55.86 -19.37 -8.54
N LEU A 454 -54.62 -19.87 -8.66
CA LEU A 454 -53.61 -19.33 -9.58
C LEU A 454 -53.83 -19.86 -11.01
N LEU A 455 -53.84 -18.94 -11.99
CA LEU A 455 -53.62 -19.24 -13.40
C LEU A 455 -52.19 -18.85 -13.82
N PRO A 456 -51.52 -19.60 -14.70
CA PRO A 456 -50.15 -19.31 -15.11
C PRO A 456 -50.08 -18.07 -16.02
N PHE A 457 -49.30 -17.07 -15.61
CA PHE A 457 -49.16 -15.82 -16.36
C PHE A 457 -48.16 -15.98 -17.52
N ILE A 458 -48.63 -15.82 -18.76
CA ILE A 458 -47.79 -15.87 -19.96
C ILE A 458 -47.20 -14.47 -20.20
N PRO A 459 -45.87 -14.29 -20.24
CA PRO A 459 -45.27 -12.98 -20.46
C PRO A 459 -45.51 -12.52 -21.91
N LYS A 460 -46.05 -11.32 -22.09
CA LYS A 460 -46.32 -10.74 -23.41
C LYS A 460 -45.87 -9.30 -23.53
N TRP A 461 -44.81 -9.10 -24.31
CA TRP A 461 -44.41 -7.86 -24.97
C TRP A 461 -45.38 -7.49 -26.13
N ALA A 462 -46.67 -7.78 -25.97
CA ALA A 462 -47.66 -7.76 -27.05
C ALA A 462 -48.64 -6.57 -26.94
N GLN A 463 -48.26 -5.49 -27.62
CA GLN A 463 -49.14 -4.50 -28.26
C GLN A 463 -49.84 -3.44 -27.37
N LYS A 464 -50.10 -2.30 -28.02
CA LYS A 464 -50.77 -1.11 -27.48
C LYS A 464 -52.19 -0.96 -28.07
N HIS A 465 -52.97 -0.08 -27.43
CA HIS A 465 -54.14 0.65 -27.94
C HIS A 465 -55.52 -0.03 -27.92
N SER A 466 -56.53 0.86 -27.86
CA SER A 466 -57.98 0.69 -28.00
C SER A 466 -58.77 0.07 -26.84
N SER A 467 -59.80 0.81 -26.45
CA SER A 467 -60.98 0.46 -25.65
C SER A 467 -62.23 0.72 -26.52
N PRO A 468 -63.48 0.48 -26.08
CA PRO A 468 -64.01 -0.45 -25.05
C PRO A 468 -65.18 -1.33 -25.62
N LEU A 469 -65.97 -1.94 -24.71
CA LEU A 469 -67.40 -2.36 -24.80
C LEU A 469 -67.77 -3.86 -24.89
N ASP A 470 -68.48 -4.29 -23.84
CA ASP A 470 -69.79 -4.97 -23.81
C ASP A 470 -70.06 -6.42 -24.27
N ASN A 471 -70.41 -7.24 -23.26
CA ASN A 471 -71.65 -8.03 -23.11
C ASN A 471 -71.90 -9.38 -23.86
N ASN A 472 -72.05 -10.42 -23.01
CA ASN A 472 -73.16 -11.42 -22.97
C ASN A 472 -73.25 -12.64 -23.94
N SER A 473 -73.10 -13.82 -23.31
CA SER A 473 -74.10 -14.94 -23.23
C SER A 473 -74.02 -16.21 -24.09
N THR A 474 -74.23 -17.34 -23.38
CA THR A 474 -74.95 -18.60 -23.74
C THR A 474 -74.42 -19.62 -24.77
N SER A 475 -73.78 -20.68 -24.25
CA SER A 475 -74.18 -22.12 -24.33
C SER A 475 -74.58 -22.85 -25.64
N ILE A 476 -73.95 -24.02 -25.88
CA ILE A 476 -74.44 -25.34 -26.41
C ILE A 476 -73.18 -26.25 -26.46
N VAL A 477 -72.98 -27.35 -25.71
CA VAL A 477 -73.68 -28.65 -25.53
C VAL A 477 -73.50 -29.64 -26.71
N MET A 478 -72.63 -30.66 -26.56
CA MET A 478 -72.94 -32.11 -26.73
C MET A 478 -71.74 -33.05 -26.45
N HIS A 479 -72.05 -34.26 -25.94
CA HIS A 479 -71.20 -35.45 -25.69
C HIS A 479 -71.49 -36.52 -26.80
N PRO A 480 -70.99 -37.79 -26.82
CA PRO A 480 -70.26 -38.58 -25.79
C PRO A 480 -69.08 -39.50 -26.29
N ASP A 481 -68.50 -40.27 -25.35
CA ASP A 481 -68.08 -41.70 -25.37
C ASP A 481 -67.42 -42.36 -26.62
N ARG A 482 -66.45 -43.29 -26.52
CA ARG A 482 -66.09 -44.29 -25.47
C ARG A 482 -64.60 -44.76 -25.64
N THR A 483 -64.01 -45.88 -25.15
CA THR A 483 -64.45 -47.19 -24.58
C THR A 483 -63.30 -47.85 -23.76
N GLN A 484 -63.63 -48.49 -22.61
CA GLN A 484 -63.31 -49.87 -22.15
C GLN A 484 -61.89 -50.51 -22.30
N ASP A 485 -61.38 -51.47 -21.52
CA ASP A 485 -61.70 -52.17 -20.22
C ASP A 485 -60.50 -53.14 -19.92
N ALA A 486 -60.28 -53.81 -18.77
CA ALA A 486 -60.66 -53.68 -17.35
C ALA A 486 -59.82 -54.66 -16.45
N ASP A 487 -59.95 -54.55 -15.13
CA ASP A 487 -59.76 -55.54 -14.03
C ASP A 487 -58.60 -56.58 -13.97
N SER A 488 -57.92 -56.65 -12.82
CA SER A 488 -58.13 -57.71 -11.79
C SER A 488 -57.07 -57.66 -10.65
N SER A 489 -57.20 -58.51 -9.61
CA SER A 489 -56.51 -58.33 -8.30
C SER A 489 -56.07 -59.65 -7.62
N THR A 490 -55.05 -59.61 -6.75
CA THR A 490 -54.93 -60.55 -5.61
C THR A 490 -53.98 -60.09 -4.49
N THR A 491 -54.32 -60.54 -3.28
CA THR A 491 -53.77 -60.28 -1.93
C THR A 491 -52.39 -60.92 -1.61
N SER A 492 -51.64 -60.40 -0.61
CA SER A 492 -51.37 -61.09 0.68
C SER A 492 -50.15 -60.60 1.51
N SER A 493 -50.37 -60.51 2.83
CA SER A 493 -49.61 -59.86 3.91
C SER A 493 -48.41 -60.61 4.55
N SER A 494 -47.63 -59.89 5.39
CA SER A 494 -46.99 -60.35 6.67
C SER A 494 -45.47 -60.65 6.78
N ILE A 495 -44.69 -59.64 7.18
CA ILE A 495 -43.81 -59.56 8.39
C ILE A 495 -42.94 -60.77 8.85
N SER A 496 -41.61 -60.55 8.90
CA SER A 496 -40.68 -60.90 10.00
C SER A 496 -39.42 -60.01 9.87
N LEU A 497 -38.81 -59.36 10.89
CA LEU A 497 -38.24 -59.80 12.18
C LEU A 497 -37.04 -60.77 11.97
N LEU A 498 -35.81 -60.52 12.45
CA LEU A 498 -35.22 -59.47 13.29
C LEU A 498 -33.69 -59.43 13.11
N LYS A 499 -33.06 -58.24 13.10
CA LYS A 499 -31.76 -57.95 13.76
C LYS A 499 -31.36 -56.48 13.68
N ASN A 500 -31.82 -55.70 14.66
CA ASN A 500 -31.32 -54.37 14.97
C ASN A 500 -30.38 -54.49 16.18
N GLN A 501 -29.10 -54.12 16.06
CA GLN A 501 -28.19 -53.80 17.18
C GLN A 501 -26.84 -53.30 16.63
N SER A 502 -26.61 -51.98 16.69
CA SER A 502 -25.29 -51.26 16.69
C SER A 502 -25.46 -49.75 16.40
N TYR A 503 -26.56 -49.31 15.78
CA TYR A 503 -26.62 -47.98 15.13
C TYR A 503 -27.20 -46.80 15.95
N ASN A 504 -27.49 -46.95 17.25
CA ASN A 504 -28.17 -45.90 18.04
C ASN A 504 -27.30 -45.16 19.07
N GLU A 505 -26.12 -45.67 19.45
CA GLU A 505 -25.28 -45.00 20.48
C GLU A 505 -24.40 -43.87 19.92
N THR A 506 -24.05 -43.91 18.63
CA THR A 506 -23.29 -42.84 17.97
C THR A 506 -24.10 -41.57 17.74
N LYS A 507 -25.43 -41.66 17.68
CA LYS A 507 -26.28 -40.54 17.23
C LYS A 507 -26.63 -39.52 18.33
N GLN A 508 -26.47 -39.89 19.61
CA GLN A 508 -26.59 -38.95 20.75
C GLN A 508 -25.24 -38.31 21.15
N LYS A 509 -24.09 -38.90 20.81
CA LYS A 509 -22.79 -38.22 21.02
C LYS A 509 -22.45 -37.21 19.92
N LEU A 510 -23.14 -37.25 18.78
CA LEU A 510 -23.00 -36.27 17.70
C LEU A 510 -23.95 -35.07 17.81
N SER A 511 -25.07 -35.18 18.52
CA SER A 511 -25.90 -34.00 18.86
C SER A 511 -25.15 -33.06 19.80
N ASP A 512 -24.62 -33.63 20.88
CA ASP A 512 -24.14 -32.84 22.02
C ASP A 512 -22.82 -32.12 21.68
N LEU A 513 -21.96 -32.74 20.85
CA LEU A 513 -20.80 -32.09 20.26
C LEU A 513 -21.16 -31.00 19.24
N SER A 514 -22.28 -31.11 18.52
CA SER A 514 -22.70 -30.09 17.55
C SER A 514 -23.28 -28.83 18.20
N LEU A 515 -23.90 -28.97 19.39
CA LEU A 515 -24.42 -27.85 20.17
C LEU A 515 -23.28 -27.00 20.75
N ILE A 516 -22.19 -27.61 21.22
CA ILE A 516 -21.03 -26.91 21.78
C ILE A 516 -20.28 -26.10 20.71
N THR A 517 -20.11 -26.61 19.48
CA THR A 517 -19.49 -25.79 18.41
C THR A 517 -20.37 -24.62 17.96
N ASN A 518 -21.69 -24.80 17.85
CA ASN A 518 -22.56 -23.72 17.39
C ASN A 518 -22.63 -22.58 18.42
N GLN A 519 -22.70 -22.90 19.72
CA GLN A 519 -22.65 -21.91 20.81
C GLN A 519 -21.30 -21.20 20.98
N GLN A 520 -20.27 -21.52 20.19
CA GLN A 520 -19.00 -20.77 20.14
C GLN A 520 -18.71 -20.15 18.76
N ILE A 521 -19.64 -20.27 17.81
CA ILE A 521 -19.55 -19.67 16.48
C ILE A 521 -20.52 -18.48 16.34
N GLU A 522 -21.68 -18.50 17.01
CA GLU A 522 -22.63 -17.38 16.99
C GLU A 522 -22.09 -16.11 17.69
N ASP A 523 -21.20 -16.25 18.68
CA ASP A 523 -20.57 -15.12 19.40
C ASP A 523 -19.52 -14.34 18.58
N ASN A 524 -19.08 -14.83 17.42
CA ASN A 524 -18.07 -14.17 16.57
C ASN A 524 -18.64 -13.52 15.29
N THR A 525 -19.96 -13.37 15.19
CA THR A 525 -20.61 -12.48 14.24
C THR A 525 -21.59 -11.56 14.95
N SER A 526 -21.06 -10.58 15.70
CA SER A 526 -21.84 -9.47 16.23
C SER A 526 -22.55 -8.69 15.11
N ASP A 527 -23.68 -8.04 15.42
CA ASP A 527 -24.33 -7.08 14.51
C ASP A 527 -23.55 -5.74 14.53
N ASP A 528 -22.27 -5.82 14.14
CA ASP A 528 -21.25 -4.77 14.27
C ASP A 528 -21.41 -3.61 13.29
N ASN A 529 -22.36 -3.75 12.36
CA ASN A 529 -22.66 -2.72 11.38
C ASN A 529 -23.27 -1.49 12.06
N VAL A 530 -22.56 -0.36 11.97
CA VAL A 530 -23.11 0.97 12.22
C VAL A 530 -24.00 1.32 11.04
N ARG A 531 -25.28 1.64 11.29
CA ARG A 531 -26.25 1.88 10.22
C ARG A 531 -26.26 3.34 9.84
N LEU A 532 -25.24 3.76 9.09
CA LEU A 532 -25.00 5.16 8.69
C LEU A 532 -26.15 5.85 7.93
N TRP A 533 -27.18 5.09 7.52
CA TRP A 533 -28.38 5.57 6.82
C TRP A 533 -29.62 5.75 7.72
N GLU A 534 -29.58 5.30 8.98
CA GLU A 534 -30.63 5.50 9.99
C GLU A 534 -30.34 6.79 10.79
N ASP A 535 -31.36 7.50 11.27
CA ASP A 535 -31.19 8.90 11.73
C ASP A 535 -30.34 9.06 13.01
N ASP A 536 -30.12 7.98 13.77
CA ASP A 536 -29.24 7.89 14.96
C ASP A 536 -27.78 7.49 14.62
N TRP A 537 -27.39 7.54 13.34
CA TRP A 537 -26.08 7.12 12.82
C TRP A 537 -24.86 7.65 13.61
N HIS A 538 -24.91 8.88 14.12
CA HIS A 538 -23.82 9.51 14.88
C HIS A 538 -23.62 8.84 16.24
N GLU A 539 -24.71 8.60 16.98
CA GLU A 539 -24.69 7.92 18.27
C GLU A 539 -24.26 6.45 18.13
N GLN A 540 -24.82 5.74 17.14
CA GLN A 540 -24.41 4.36 16.84
C GLN A 540 -22.91 4.25 16.54
N TYR A 541 -22.34 5.22 15.80
CA TYR A 541 -20.94 5.20 15.41
C TYR A 541 -20.00 5.38 16.59
N TYR A 542 -20.16 6.44 17.37
CA TYR A 542 -19.26 6.71 18.50
C TYR A 542 -19.37 5.64 19.58
N THR A 543 -20.59 5.17 19.87
CA THR A 543 -20.80 4.07 20.82
C THR A 543 -20.12 2.77 20.35
N LYS A 544 -20.38 2.30 19.12
CA LYS A 544 -19.84 1.02 18.62
C LYS A 544 -18.34 1.05 18.28
N LYS A 545 -17.77 2.20 17.87
CA LYS A 545 -16.38 2.26 17.35
C LYS A 545 -15.38 2.86 18.32
N PHE A 546 -15.80 3.68 19.29
CA PHE A 546 -14.90 4.25 20.30
C PHE A 546 -15.15 3.75 21.72
N ASP A 547 -16.20 2.94 21.95
CA ASP A 547 -16.60 2.41 23.27
C ASP A 547 -16.90 3.54 24.29
N VAL A 548 -17.74 4.49 23.86
CA VAL A 548 -18.03 5.74 24.61
C VAL A 548 -19.50 5.80 25.05
N ASP A 549 -19.71 6.00 26.36
CA ASP A 549 -21.02 6.25 26.95
C ASP A 549 -21.72 7.50 26.35
N GLN A 550 -23.02 7.41 26.09
CA GLN A 550 -23.85 8.52 25.58
C GLN A 550 -23.69 9.82 26.38
N MET A 551 -23.42 9.77 27.69
CA MET A 551 -23.23 10.96 28.53
C MET A 551 -21.97 11.77 28.17
N ASN A 552 -20.94 11.13 27.63
CA ASN A 552 -19.65 11.75 27.28
C ASN A 552 -19.49 11.96 25.77
N LEU A 553 -20.43 11.45 24.97
CA LEU A 553 -20.32 11.31 23.51
C LEU A 553 -20.09 12.65 22.79
N GLU A 554 -20.77 13.72 23.18
CA GLU A 554 -20.57 15.04 22.56
C GLU A 554 -19.20 15.65 22.91
N GLU A 555 -18.76 15.63 24.17
CA GLU A 555 -17.43 16.14 24.53
C GLU A 555 -16.32 15.35 23.83
N PHE A 556 -16.50 14.03 23.74
CA PHE A 556 -15.56 13.14 23.06
C PHE A 556 -15.52 13.34 21.54
N SER A 557 -16.67 13.48 20.84
CA SER A 557 -16.67 13.69 19.38
C SER A 557 -15.96 15.00 19.00
N LEU A 558 -16.13 16.04 19.83
CA LEU A 558 -15.43 17.31 19.69
C LEU A 558 -13.92 17.17 19.95
N GLN A 559 -13.50 16.36 20.92
CA GLN A 559 -12.08 16.06 21.18
C GLN A 559 -11.43 15.33 19.99
N VAL A 560 -12.09 14.30 19.45
CA VAL A 560 -11.61 13.56 18.27
C VAL A 560 -11.51 14.50 17.06
N ALA A 561 -12.48 15.40 16.86
CA ALA A 561 -12.44 16.41 15.81
C ALA A 561 -11.27 17.42 15.95
N GLN A 562 -10.90 17.81 17.18
CA GLN A 562 -9.73 18.67 17.42
C GLN A 562 -8.41 17.97 17.03
N GLU A 563 -8.17 16.75 17.52
CA GLU A 563 -6.94 16.01 17.19
C GLU A 563 -6.85 15.62 15.71
N TYR A 564 -7.99 15.35 15.06
CA TYR A 564 -8.03 15.17 13.60
C TYR A 564 -7.70 16.47 12.85
N GLY A 565 -8.22 17.62 13.32
CA GLY A 565 -7.89 18.94 12.79
C GLY A 565 -6.41 19.31 12.92
N GLN A 566 -5.79 18.96 14.06
CA GLN A 566 -4.34 19.06 14.23
C GLN A 566 -3.57 18.09 13.32
N GLY A 567 -4.07 16.87 13.14
CA GLY A 567 -3.49 15.89 12.22
C GLY A 567 -3.52 16.33 10.75
N LEU A 568 -4.60 16.96 10.31
CA LEU A 568 -4.65 17.58 8.97
C LEU A 568 -3.56 18.64 8.79
N ARG A 569 -3.27 19.44 9.83
CA ARG A 569 -2.15 20.38 9.84
C ARG A 569 -0.80 19.65 9.80
N TRP A 570 -0.60 18.60 10.60
CA TRP A 570 0.63 17.79 10.60
C TRP A 570 0.92 17.24 9.19
N ILE A 571 -0.08 16.61 8.56
CA ILE A 571 0.03 16.03 7.21
C ILE A 571 0.36 17.12 6.19
N PHE A 572 -0.39 18.23 6.16
CA PHE A 572 -0.14 19.25 5.14
C PHE A 572 1.25 19.89 5.28
N GLN A 573 1.73 20.11 6.52
CA GLN A 573 3.12 20.53 6.75
C GLN A 573 4.13 19.45 6.31
N TYR A 574 3.85 18.15 6.52
CA TYR A 574 4.76 17.07 6.13
C TYR A 574 5.03 17.04 4.62
N TYR A 575 4.00 17.16 3.78
CA TYR A 575 4.13 17.15 2.32
C TYR A 575 4.69 18.48 1.78
N SER A 576 4.30 19.62 2.36
CA SER A 576 4.68 20.96 1.85
C SER A 576 6.02 21.50 2.37
N GLN A 577 6.45 21.14 3.58
CA GLN A 577 7.62 21.70 4.26
C GLN A 577 8.64 20.64 4.73
N GLY A 578 8.18 19.44 5.12
CA GLY A 578 8.99 18.40 5.78
C GLY A 578 8.42 18.05 7.16
N VAL A 579 9.00 17.07 7.87
CA VAL A 579 8.47 16.55 9.16
C VAL A 579 8.29 17.68 10.18
N PRO A 580 7.06 18.00 10.63
CA PRO A 580 6.83 19.07 11.60
C PRO A 580 6.94 18.60 13.06
N SER A 581 6.85 17.29 13.30
CA SER A 581 7.21 16.62 14.55
C SER A 581 7.39 15.12 14.29
N TRP A 582 8.36 14.52 14.97
CA TRP A 582 8.64 13.08 14.89
C TRP A 582 7.83 12.25 15.89
N ASP A 583 7.38 12.86 16.99
CA ASP A 583 6.71 12.24 18.13
C ASP A 583 5.17 12.28 18.05
N TRP A 584 4.58 13.18 17.25
CA TRP A 584 3.13 13.30 17.10
C TRP A 584 2.53 12.10 16.34
N TYR A 585 1.35 11.68 16.80
CA TYR A 585 0.49 10.74 16.11
C TYR A 585 -0.98 11.01 16.48
N TYR A 586 -1.90 10.62 15.60
CA TYR A 586 -3.33 10.63 15.89
C TYR A 586 -3.72 9.45 16.80
N PRO A 587 -4.31 9.66 17.99
CA PRO A 587 -4.41 8.64 19.04
C PRO A 587 -5.66 7.76 18.97
N TYR A 588 -6.35 7.70 17.82
CA TYR A 588 -7.57 6.90 17.64
C TYR A 588 -7.50 6.04 16.36
N HIS A 589 -8.15 4.89 16.34
CA HIS A 589 -8.22 4.02 15.15
C HIS A 589 -9.22 4.51 14.08
N TYR A 590 -10.13 5.41 14.45
CA TYR A 590 -11.25 5.87 13.63
C TYR A 590 -11.28 7.40 13.49
N ALA A 591 -11.95 7.89 12.45
CA ALA A 591 -12.07 9.32 12.15
C ALA A 591 -13.34 9.91 12.80
N PRO A 592 -13.39 11.22 13.05
CA PRO A 592 -14.64 11.92 13.35
C PRO A 592 -15.50 12.07 12.07
N PHE A 593 -16.70 12.61 12.20
CA PHE A 593 -17.50 13.02 11.04
C PHE A 593 -17.20 14.47 10.63
N ALA A 594 -17.46 14.82 9.37
CA ALA A 594 -17.31 16.20 8.91
C ALA A 594 -18.30 17.17 9.61
N THR A 595 -19.44 16.65 10.04
CA THR A 595 -20.42 17.33 10.89
C THR A 595 -19.89 17.75 12.27
N ASP A 596 -18.97 17.01 12.90
CA ASP A 596 -18.42 17.39 14.21
C ASP A 596 -17.66 18.73 14.13
N PHE A 597 -17.02 19.02 12.99
CA PHE A 597 -16.35 20.30 12.71
C PHE A 597 -17.32 21.50 12.63
N SER A 598 -18.63 21.29 12.60
CA SER A 598 -19.62 22.38 12.71
C SER A 598 -19.73 22.98 14.11
N LYS A 599 -19.30 22.23 15.14
CA LYS A 599 -19.42 22.57 16.56
C LYS A 599 -18.11 23.10 17.18
N ILE A 600 -16.96 22.81 16.58
CA ILE A 600 -15.64 23.29 17.04
C ILE A 600 -15.10 24.45 16.20
N LYS A 601 -14.18 25.20 16.80
CA LYS A 601 -13.12 25.90 16.05
C LYS A 601 -11.84 25.09 16.21
N ILE A 602 -11.11 24.83 15.12
CA ILE A 602 -9.89 24.01 15.18
C ILE A 602 -8.78 24.80 15.89
N ILE A 603 -8.40 24.37 17.10
CA ILE A 603 -7.35 24.99 17.91
C ILE A 603 -6.04 24.22 17.70
N SER A 604 -5.20 24.69 16.78
CA SER A 604 -3.88 24.08 16.60
C SER A 604 -2.89 24.52 17.68
N TYR A 605 -2.29 23.56 18.37
CA TYR A 605 -1.08 23.76 19.16
C TYR A 605 0.18 23.72 18.27
N TYR A 606 1.31 24.19 18.79
CA TYR A 606 2.61 24.02 18.12
C TYR A 606 3.13 22.59 18.33
N PHE A 607 3.76 22.04 17.31
CA PHE A 607 4.44 20.75 17.40
C PHE A 607 5.76 20.89 18.16
N ASN A 608 6.27 19.76 18.66
CA ASN A 608 7.52 19.72 19.41
C ASN A 608 8.73 19.85 18.46
N GLU A 609 9.32 21.05 18.38
CA GLU A 609 10.49 21.34 17.53
C GLU A 609 11.75 20.56 17.98
N ASP A 610 11.84 20.15 19.25
CA ASP A 610 12.92 19.30 19.79
C ASP A 610 12.69 17.79 19.56
N SER A 611 11.57 17.40 18.93
CA SER A 611 11.26 15.99 18.63
C SER A 611 12.27 15.37 17.66
N LYS A 612 12.55 14.08 17.84
CA LYS A 612 13.60 13.36 17.11
C LYS A 612 13.09 12.03 16.57
N PRO A 613 13.63 11.55 15.44
CA PRO A 613 13.38 10.18 15.01
C PRO A 613 13.89 9.19 16.07
N PHE A 614 13.21 8.06 16.18
CA PHE A 614 13.71 6.89 16.91
C PHE A 614 15.04 6.43 16.28
N LYS A 615 15.85 5.65 17.00
CA LYS A 615 16.93 4.87 16.37
C LYS A 615 16.35 3.66 15.61
N PRO A 616 17.05 3.08 14.63
CA PRO A 616 16.53 1.97 13.83
C PRO A 616 15.98 0.78 14.63
N LEU A 617 16.63 0.35 15.72
CA LEU A 617 16.13 -0.75 16.56
C LEU A 617 14.92 -0.34 17.42
N GLU A 618 14.84 0.92 17.87
CA GLU A 618 13.69 1.46 18.61
C GLU A 618 12.44 1.51 17.72
N GLN A 619 12.60 1.89 16.45
CA GLN A 619 11.53 1.75 15.46
C GLN A 619 11.16 0.27 15.29
N LEU A 620 12.15 -0.58 15.01
CA LEU A 620 11.95 -2.00 14.69
C LEU A 620 11.15 -2.71 15.78
N ILE A 621 11.51 -2.55 17.06
CA ILE A 621 10.76 -3.13 18.18
C ILE A 621 9.35 -2.53 18.26
N SER A 622 9.18 -1.22 18.07
CA SER A 622 7.86 -0.57 18.17
C SER A 622 6.84 -1.03 17.12
N ILE A 623 7.28 -1.53 15.95
CA ILE A 623 6.38 -1.92 14.84
C ILE A 623 6.25 -3.43 14.60
N ILE A 624 7.17 -4.26 15.09
CA ILE A 624 7.26 -5.66 14.67
C ILE A 624 6.40 -6.63 15.50
N PRO A 625 5.64 -7.55 14.88
CA PRO A 625 4.93 -8.61 15.60
C PRO A 625 5.87 -9.60 16.26
N LEU A 626 5.49 -10.11 17.44
CA LEU A 626 6.26 -11.09 18.21
C LEU A 626 6.64 -12.33 17.38
N GLN A 627 5.77 -12.76 16.46
CA GLN A 627 5.88 -14.02 15.72
C GLN A 627 7.01 -14.04 14.67
N CYS A 628 7.48 -12.88 14.21
CA CYS A 628 8.64 -12.76 13.29
C CYS A 628 9.85 -12.03 13.92
N SER A 629 9.63 -11.27 14.99
CA SER A 629 10.64 -10.43 15.66
C SER A 629 11.98 -11.09 16.02
N LYS A 630 12.00 -12.40 16.30
CA LYS A 630 13.16 -13.14 16.82
C LYS A 630 14.40 -13.09 15.92
N GLU A 631 14.22 -13.00 14.61
CA GLU A 631 15.33 -13.01 13.64
C GLU A 631 15.87 -11.59 13.36
N TYR A 632 15.25 -10.55 13.94
CA TYR A 632 15.53 -9.15 13.61
C TYR A 632 15.91 -8.30 14.82
N LEU A 633 15.35 -8.57 16.00
CA LEU A 633 15.71 -7.89 17.24
C LEU A 633 16.94 -8.52 17.91
N PRO A 634 17.73 -7.74 18.68
CA PRO A 634 18.71 -8.29 19.62
C PRO A 634 18.07 -9.31 20.57
N ASN A 635 18.81 -10.36 20.98
CA ASN A 635 18.27 -11.43 21.83
C ASN A 635 17.72 -10.91 23.19
N GLU A 636 18.38 -9.90 23.77
CA GLU A 636 17.91 -9.22 24.99
C GLU A 636 16.64 -8.39 24.75
N TRP A 637 16.50 -7.79 23.57
CA TRP A 637 15.33 -6.98 23.20
C TRP A 637 14.14 -7.86 22.81
N TYR A 638 14.37 -8.99 22.15
CA TYR A 638 13.36 -10.04 21.94
C TYR A 638 12.82 -10.56 23.28
N SER A 639 13.69 -10.73 24.28
CA SER A 639 13.30 -11.13 25.63
C SER A 639 12.37 -10.11 26.34
N LEU A 640 12.38 -8.83 25.93
CA LEU A 640 11.46 -7.81 26.44
C LEU A 640 10.05 -7.91 25.83
N ILE A 641 9.86 -8.68 24.76
CA ILE A 641 8.56 -8.80 24.07
C ILE A 641 8.02 -10.23 24.06
N SER A 642 8.83 -11.21 24.48
CA SER A 642 8.45 -12.62 24.55
C SER A 642 8.11 -13.13 25.96
N LYS A 643 8.33 -12.34 27.02
CA LYS A 643 8.12 -12.75 28.41
C LYS A 643 6.93 -12.03 29.05
N GLU A 644 6.15 -12.78 29.83
CA GLU A 644 4.95 -12.31 30.52
C GLU A 644 5.25 -11.31 31.66
N ASP A 645 6.48 -11.27 32.18
CA ASP A 645 6.92 -10.35 33.24
C ASP A 645 7.44 -8.99 32.72
N SER A 646 7.41 -8.76 31.40
CA SER A 646 7.92 -7.53 30.79
C SER A 646 6.97 -6.33 30.94
N GLN A 647 7.54 -5.16 31.22
CA GLN A 647 6.85 -3.87 31.34
C GLN A 647 6.22 -3.35 30.03
N ILE A 648 6.41 -4.05 28.91
CA ILE A 648 5.90 -3.68 27.58
C ILE A 648 5.19 -4.84 26.84
N ILE A 649 4.90 -5.97 27.52
CA ILE A 649 4.29 -7.16 26.88
C ILE A 649 2.89 -6.88 26.32
N ASP A 650 2.16 -5.95 26.93
CA ASP A 650 0.85 -5.46 26.52
C ASP A 650 0.85 -4.75 25.16
N PHE A 651 2.01 -4.33 24.63
CA PHE A 651 2.13 -3.85 23.25
C PHE A 651 2.10 -4.98 22.19
N TYR A 652 2.17 -6.26 22.58
CA TYR A 652 2.31 -7.42 21.67
C TYR A 652 1.20 -8.46 21.86
N PRO A 653 -0.09 -8.10 21.67
CA PRO A 653 -1.21 -9.03 21.83
C PRO A 653 -1.11 -10.20 20.84
N LEU A 654 -1.17 -11.43 21.37
CA LEU A 654 -1.12 -12.67 20.55
C LEU A 654 -2.35 -12.83 19.63
N ASN A 655 -3.50 -12.34 20.08
CA ASN A 655 -4.74 -12.25 19.31
C ASN A 655 -5.29 -10.82 19.43
N PHE A 656 -5.80 -10.26 18.34
CA PHE A 656 -6.39 -8.92 18.32
C PHE A 656 -7.59 -8.86 17.35
N ASN A 657 -8.54 -8.00 17.70
CA ASN A 657 -9.76 -7.79 16.93
C ASN A 657 -9.47 -6.98 15.66
N THR A 658 -10.26 -7.21 14.62
CA THR A 658 -10.09 -6.59 13.30
C THR A 658 -11.42 -6.15 12.72
N ASP A 659 -11.58 -4.86 12.43
CA ASP A 659 -12.81 -4.27 11.92
C ASP A 659 -12.70 -3.97 10.42
N LEU A 660 -13.67 -4.42 9.61
CA LEU A 660 -13.77 -4.06 8.20
C LEU A 660 -14.14 -2.58 7.99
N ASN A 661 -14.78 -1.92 8.96
CA ASN A 661 -15.20 -0.51 8.91
C ASN A 661 -15.88 -0.13 7.58
N GLY A 662 -16.84 -0.95 7.17
CA GLY A 662 -17.60 -0.81 5.91
C GLY A 662 -16.84 -1.13 4.61
N LYS A 663 -15.56 -1.52 4.68
CA LYS A 663 -14.75 -1.82 3.48
C LYS A 663 -15.03 -3.23 2.95
N ARG A 664 -14.95 -3.37 1.62
CA ARG A 664 -15.29 -4.61 0.90
C ARG A 664 -14.22 -5.70 0.99
N PHE A 665 -12.96 -5.32 1.17
CA PHE A 665 -11.83 -6.23 1.12
C PHE A 665 -11.18 -6.38 2.49
N GLU A 666 -10.92 -7.62 2.89
CA GLU A 666 -10.25 -7.99 4.14
C GLU A 666 -8.89 -7.27 4.32
N SER A 667 -8.17 -7.04 3.22
CA SER A 667 -6.92 -6.26 3.18
C SER A 667 -7.08 -4.75 3.45
N GLN A 668 -8.27 -4.29 3.80
CA GLN A 668 -8.58 -2.91 4.19
C GLN A 668 -9.10 -2.81 5.65
N ARG A 669 -9.13 -3.92 6.38
CA ARG A 669 -9.56 -3.97 7.78
C ARG A 669 -8.56 -3.26 8.71
N ILE A 670 -9.07 -2.66 9.77
CA ILE A 670 -8.30 -1.99 10.83
C ILE A 670 -7.90 -3.04 11.88
N ALA A 671 -6.66 -2.99 12.38
CA ALA A 671 -6.23 -3.79 13.53
C ALA A 671 -6.43 -3.00 14.83
N LEU A 672 -7.20 -3.56 15.76
CA LEU A 672 -7.44 -2.97 17.08
C LEU A 672 -6.34 -3.41 18.04
N ILE A 673 -5.17 -2.79 17.89
CA ILE A 673 -3.97 -2.99 18.72
C ILE A 673 -3.66 -1.73 19.55
N PRO A 674 -3.17 -1.86 20.80
CA PRO A 674 -2.93 -0.72 21.69
C PRO A 674 -1.70 0.08 21.25
N PHE A 675 -1.79 1.41 21.20
CA PHE A 675 -0.69 2.30 20.81
C PHE A 675 0.53 2.17 21.74
N VAL A 676 1.74 2.27 21.18
CA VAL A 676 3.00 2.27 21.97
C VAL A 676 3.14 3.60 22.71
N ASP A 677 3.17 3.53 24.05
CA ASP A 677 3.72 4.59 24.92
C ASP A 677 5.25 4.59 24.77
N GLU A 678 5.74 5.59 24.05
CA GLU A 678 7.14 5.87 23.82
C GLU A 678 7.95 6.10 25.12
N LYS A 679 7.38 6.80 26.10
CA LYS A 679 8.08 7.14 27.35
C LYS A 679 8.25 5.91 28.25
N ARG A 680 7.35 4.93 28.12
CA ARG A 680 7.51 3.61 28.74
C ARG A 680 8.49 2.74 27.95
N LEU A 681 8.44 2.75 26.62
CA LEU A 681 9.37 2.00 25.77
C LEU A 681 10.83 2.44 25.99
N HIS A 682 11.14 3.72 25.84
CA HIS A 682 12.52 4.24 25.99
C HIS A 682 13.11 3.95 27.36
N ARG A 683 12.34 4.15 28.44
CA ARG A 683 12.77 3.86 29.83
C ARG A 683 13.14 2.38 30.05
N VAL A 684 12.47 1.47 29.36
CA VAL A 684 12.84 0.04 29.40
C VAL A 684 14.12 -0.18 28.59
N LEU A 685 14.17 0.31 27.35
CA LEU A 685 15.33 0.14 26.46
C LEU A 685 16.63 0.77 27.00
N GLU A 686 16.55 1.87 27.75
CA GLU A 686 17.68 2.54 28.42
C GLU A 686 18.59 1.57 29.19
N ASN A 687 18.01 0.55 29.83
CA ASN A 687 18.73 -0.45 30.62
C ASN A 687 19.38 -1.57 29.77
N HIS A 688 19.10 -1.62 28.46
CA HIS A 688 19.51 -2.71 27.56
C HIS A 688 20.37 -2.27 26.37
N TYR A 689 20.70 -0.97 26.20
CA TYR A 689 21.64 -0.53 25.15
C TYR A 689 23.07 -1.07 25.36
N SER A 690 23.52 -1.17 26.62
CA SER A 690 24.85 -1.68 26.99
C SER A 690 25.00 -3.21 26.81
N LEU A 691 23.95 -3.89 26.35
CA LEU A 691 23.93 -5.32 26.05
C LEU A 691 23.92 -5.62 24.53
N LEU A 692 23.90 -4.57 23.70
CA LEU A 692 24.01 -4.71 22.25
C LEU A 692 25.43 -5.16 21.87
N THR A 693 25.53 -6.05 20.88
CA THR A 693 26.82 -6.35 20.24
C THR A 693 27.20 -5.24 19.25
N SER A 694 28.48 -5.12 18.86
CA SER A 694 28.92 -3.97 18.04
C SER A 694 28.28 -3.90 16.65
N GLU A 695 27.89 -5.02 16.05
CA GLU A 695 27.06 -5.07 14.82
C GLU A 695 25.67 -4.45 15.06
N GLU A 696 25.14 -4.61 16.26
CA GLU A 696 23.84 -4.10 16.68
C GLU A 696 23.88 -2.63 17.09
N GLU A 697 24.98 -2.19 17.72
CA GLU A 697 25.28 -0.77 17.90
C GLU A 697 25.41 -0.07 16.54
N GLU A 698 26.08 -0.68 15.56
CA GLU A 698 26.28 -0.10 14.24
C GLU A 698 24.96 0.00 13.45
N ARG A 699 24.18 -1.10 13.33
CA ARG A 699 22.87 -1.05 12.65
C ARG A 699 21.85 -0.15 13.34
N ASN A 700 22.08 0.23 14.61
CA ASN A 700 21.28 1.18 15.38
C ASN A 700 21.82 2.62 15.38
N LYS A 701 22.97 2.88 14.74
CA LYS A 701 23.58 4.21 14.67
C LYS A 701 22.97 5.01 13.51
N PRO A 702 22.53 6.27 13.71
CA PRO A 702 22.17 7.15 12.61
C PRO A 702 23.39 7.46 11.71
N GLU A 703 23.18 7.42 10.40
CA GLU A 703 24.16 7.84 9.38
C GLU A 703 23.59 9.00 8.54
N ASN A 704 24.43 9.63 7.71
CA ASN A 704 23.98 10.55 6.67
C ASN A 704 24.09 9.87 5.30
N ALA A 705 23.45 10.46 4.29
CA ALA A 705 23.72 10.12 2.90
C ALA A 705 25.21 10.24 2.53
N ARG A 706 25.60 9.54 1.46
CA ARG A 706 26.95 9.62 0.88
C ARG A 706 26.87 10.11 -0.57
N LEU A 707 27.76 11.03 -0.94
CA LEU A 707 27.88 11.58 -2.29
C LEU A 707 29.10 10.96 -3.00
N PHE A 708 28.90 10.53 -4.24
CA PHE A 708 29.87 9.87 -5.08
C PHE A 708 30.12 10.66 -6.36
N ILE A 709 31.39 10.81 -6.73
CA ILE A 709 31.81 11.48 -7.95
C ILE A 709 33.06 10.82 -8.55
N HIS A 710 32.99 10.49 -9.85
CA HIS A 710 34.06 9.82 -10.58
C HIS A 710 35.17 10.79 -11.01
N SER A 711 36.42 10.32 -11.12
CA SER A 711 37.60 11.15 -11.41
C SER A 711 37.58 11.90 -12.76
N LYS A 712 36.76 11.44 -13.71
CA LYS A 712 36.51 12.12 -15.00
C LYS A 712 35.49 13.27 -14.93
N HIS A 713 34.69 13.37 -13.86
CA HIS A 713 33.62 14.36 -13.77
C HIS A 713 34.21 15.78 -13.64
N SER A 714 33.64 16.75 -14.35
CA SER A 714 34.11 18.14 -14.42
C SER A 714 34.46 18.77 -13.06
N TYR A 715 33.56 18.62 -12.08
CA TYR A 715 33.72 19.14 -10.72
C TYR A 715 34.72 18.39 -9.82
N TYR A 716 35.15 17.17 -10.17
CA TYR A 716 35.98 16.31 -9.29
C TYR A 716 37.24 17.02 -8.78
N SER A 717 38.01 17.61 -9.70
CA SER A 717 39.27 18.31 -9.37
C SER A 717 39.05 19.55 -8.49
N ARG A 718 37.89 20.22 -8.60
CA ARG A 718 37.53 21.36 -7.75
C ARG A 718 37.11 20.88 -6.36
N LEU A 719 36.15 19.96 -6.27
CA LEU A 719 35.69 19.38 -5.00
C LEU A 719 36.84 18.80 -4.18
N LYS A 720 37.72 18.01 -4.82
CA LYS A 720 38.90 17.42 -4.16
C LYS A 720 39.84 18.48 -3.58
N LYS A 721 40.05 19.60 -4.30
CA LYS A 721 40.89 20.71 -3.82
C LYS A 721 40.28 21.41 -2.61
N GLU A 722 38.99 21.75 -2.68
CA GLU A 722 38.31 22.45 -1.57
C GLU A 722 38.19 21.57 -0.32
N LEU A 723 37.89 20.26 -0.47
CA LEU A 723 37.91 19.28 0.63
C LEU A 723 39.28 19.23 1.33
N HIS A 724 40.37 19.09 0.57
CA HIS A 724 41.72 19.09 1.14
C HIS A 724 42.08 20.41 1.86
N ALA A 725 41.49 21.55 1.47
CA ALA A 725 41.66 22.81 2.17
C ALA A 725 40.83 22.90 3.47
N ASN A 726 39.65 22.28 3.52
CA ASN A 726 38.73 22.35 4.67
C ASN A 726 39.11 21.40 5.81
N ASN A 727 39.77 20.26 5.51
CA ASN A 727 40.23 19.26 6.48
C ASN A 727 41.22 19.78 7.56
N GLY A 728 41.67 21.04 7.49
CA GLY A 728 42.57 21.66 8.48
C GLY A 728 41.88 22.21 9.74
N ARG A 729 40.54 22.18 9.82
CA ARG A 729 39.76 22.64 10.99
C ARG A 729 39.43 21.49 11.95
N LYS A 730 38.93 21.81 13.15
CA LYS A 730 38.98 20.91 14.33
C LYS A 730 37.62 20.45 14.87
N ALA A 731 36.50 20.73 14.20
CA ALA A 731 35.18 20.30 14.64
C ALA A 731 34.34 19.78 13.46
N ILE A 732 33.51 18.76 13.72
CA ILE A 732 32.74 18.05 12.69
C ILE A 732 31.87 19.01 11.86
N HIS A 733 31.22 19.99 12.50
CA HIS A 733 30.41 20.99 11.80
C HIS A 733 31.24 22.06 11.06
N GLU A 734 32.45 22.40 11.52
CA GLU A 734 33.34 23.41 10.87
C GLU A 734 34.10 22.85 9.65
N ASN A 735 34.26 21.52 9.58
CA ASN A 735 34.97 20.84 8.49
C ASN A 735 34.06 20.58 7.27
N SER A 736 32.76 20.84 7.41
CA SER A 736 31.76 20.68 6.35
C SER A 736 31.94 21.73 5.24
N LEU A 737 31.91 21.28 3.98
CA LEU A 737 32.08 22.11 2.78
C LEU A 737 30.73 22.30 2.10
N ASN A 738 30.21 23.54 2.11
CA ASN A 738 29.02 23.89 1.33
C ASN A 738 29.31 23.75 -0.19
N ILE A 739 28.50 22.94 -0.88
CA ILE A 739 28.75 22.58 -2.29
C ILE A 739 27.86 23.31 -3.31
N THR A 740 26.88 24.10 -2.87
CA THR A 740 25.93 24.81 -3.77
C THR A 740 26.68 25.60 -4.84
N LYS A 741 27.62 26.46 -4.44
CA LYS A 741 28.44 27.32 -5.33
C LYS A 741 29.60 26.60 -6.01
N ILE A 742 29.71 25.28 -5.83
CA ILE A 742 30.76 24.44 -6.42
C ILE A 742 30.21 23.60 -7.57
N ILE A 743 29.06 22.95 -7.35
CA ILE A 743 28.48 21.95 -8.27
C ILE A 743 26.98 22.13 -8.57
N GLY A 744 26.32 23.15 -8.00
CA GLY A 744 24.88 23.38 -8.18
C GLY A 744 23.97 22.44 -7.38
N ILE A 745 24.50 21.74 -6.37
CA ILE A 745 23.74 20.90 -5.44
C ILE A 745 23.84 21.50 -4.03
N CYS A 746 22.70 21.72 -3.38
CA CYS A 746 22.61 22.18 -2.00
C CYS A 746 23.14 21.15 -1.01
N GLY A 747 23.62 21.65 0.12
CA GLY A 747 24.07 20.86 1.25
C GLY A 747 25.58 20.95 1.47
N TYR A 748 26.06 20.07 2.33
CA TYR A 748 27.43 20.07 2.82
C TYR A 748 28.05 18.68 2.70
N ILE A 749 29.34 18.62 2.38
CA ILE A 749 30.11 17.38 2.35
C ILE A 749 31.33 17.44 3.27
N TRP A 750 31.78 16.28 3.75
CA TRP A 750 33.05 16.15 4.48
C TRP A 750 33.65 14.76 4.27
N GLN A 751 34.95 14.64 4.54
CA GLN A 751 35.61 13.35 4.67
C GLN A 751 35.56 12.91 6.12
N ASP A 752 34.97 11.75 6.40
CA ASP A 752 35.25 11.02 7.62
C ASP A 752 36.38 10.02 7.31
N SER A 753 37.43 10.01 8.13
CA SER A 753 38.56 9.08 8.01
C SER A 753 38.36 7.79 8.82
N ASN A 754 37.27 7.70 9.60
CA ASN A 754 36.92 6.54 10.42
C ASN A 754 35.71 5.75 9.85
N ASP A 755 35.03 6.28 8.83
CA ASP A 755 33.97 5.60 8.06
C ASP A 755 34.62 4.65 7.04
N ASP A 756 34.77 3.38 7.37
CA ASP A 756 35.46 2.38 6.54
C ASP A 756 34.70 2.03 5.24
N LYS A 757 33.41 2.38 5.18
CA LYS A 757 32.57 2.35 3.97
C LYS A 757 33.01 3.41 2.93
N ILE A 758 33.79 4.42 3.33
CA ILE A 758 34.43 5.39 2.41
C ILE A 758 35.76 4.82 1.92
N ILE A 759 35.73 4.18 0.74
CA ILE A 759 36.90 3.48 0.18
C ILE A 759 37.74 4.47 -0.64
N PRO A 760 39.00 4.76 -0.26
CA PRO A 760 39.78 5.79 -0.92
C PRO A 760 40.06 5.51 -2.41
N VAL A 761 40.26 6.59 -3.17
CA VAL A 761 40.68 6.53 -4.58
C VAL A 761 41.99 5.73 -4.70
N ASN A 762 42.11 4.93 -5.76
CA ASN A 762 43.15 3.95 -6.05
C ASN A 762 43.25 2.75 -5.08
N LYS A 763 42.30 2.57 -4.14
CA LYS A 763 42.17 1.33 -3.35
C LYS A 763 41.32 0.28 -4.08
N THR A 764 41.23 -0.91 -3.50
CA THR A 764 40.38 -2.00 -3.99
C THR A 764 39.05 -2.01 -3.25
N VAL A 765 37.94 -1.99 -3.97
CA VAL A 765 36.60 -2.26 -3.40
C VAL A 765 36.38 -3.77 -3.40
N LYS A 766 36.05 -4.34 -2.24
CA LYS A 766 35.63 -5.75 -2.13
C LYS A 766 34.16 -5.87 -2.55
N ALA A 767 33.78 -6.98 -3.17
CA ALA A 767 32.37 -7.33 -3.30
C ALA A 767 31.87 -7.94 -1.98
N PRO A 768 30.69 -7.53 -1.45
CA PRO A 768 30.05 -8.18 -0.32
C PRO A 768 29.24 -9.43 -0.71
N ILE A 769 28.94 -9.59 -1.99
CA ILE A 769 28.18 -10.73 -2.56
C ILE A 769 29.15 -11.74 -3.17
N SER A 770 28.83 -13.03 -3.03
CA SER A 770 29.52 -14.13 -3.70
C SER A 770 29.57 -13.93 -5.23
N ASN A 771 30.63 -14.43 -5.87
CA ASN A 771 30.83 -14.43 -7.33
C ASN A 771 30.95 -13.06 -8.02
N TYR A 772 31.03 -11.94 -7.29
CA TYR A 772 31.27 -10.61 -7.88
C TYR A 772 32.75 -10.17 -7.83
N ASP A 773 33.24 -9.60 -8.93
CA ASP A 773 34.62 -9.11 -9.03
C ASP A 773 34.91 -7.93 -8.11
N LYS A 774 36.03 -8.01 -7.37
CA LYS A 774 36.63 -6.87 -6.67
C LYS A 774 37.01 -5.76 -7.67
N ILE A 775 36.71 -4.51 -7.34
CA ILE A 775 37.06 -3.35 -8.19
C ILE A 775 38.48 -2.93 -7.84
N ILE A 776 39.42 -3.22 -8.74
CA ILE A 776 40.82 -2.80 -8.60
C ILE A 776 40.95 -1.33 -9.03
N ASN A 777 41.72 -0.54 -8.28
CA ASN A 777 42.06 0.85 -8.59
C ASN A 777 40.85 1.81 -8.70
N ASN A 778 39.99 1.84 -7.68
CA ASN A 778 38.80 2.70 -7.59
C ASN A 778 39.06 4.16 -8.03
N GLN A 779 38.30 4.66 -8.99
CA GLN A 779 38.37 6.04 -9.51
C GLN A 779 37.26 6.96 -8.99
N VAL A 780 36.44 6.51 -8.03
CA VAL A 780 35.33 7.26 -7.45
C VAL A 780 35.73 7.82 -6.08
N MET A 781 35.54 9.12 -5.88
CA MET A 781 35.58 9.74 -4.56
C MET A 781 34.19 9.63 -3.92
N CYS A 782 34.14 9.04 -2.73
CA CYS A 782 32.99 9.05 -1.83
C CYS A 782 33.24 10.03 -0.68
N VAL A 783 32.20 10.70 -0.21
CA VAL A 783 32.18 11.61 0.95
C VAL A 783 30.86 11.49 1.69
N GLN A 784 30.84 11.81 2.99
CA GLN A 784 29.59 12.07 3.71
C GLN A 784 28.90 13.30 3.10
N TYR A 785 27.56 13.30 3.08
CA TYR A 785 26.72 14.37 2.54
C TYR A 785 25.52 14.59 3.46
N CYS A 786 25.24 15.85 3.80
CA CYS A 786 23.96 16.26 4.38
C CYS A 786 23.33 17.38 3.53
N ASN A 787 22.01 17.52 3.65
CA ASN A 787 21.23 18.59 3.02
C ASN A 787 21.55 19.98 3.59
#